data_AF-A0A928G4F4-F1
#
_entry.id   AF-A0A928G4F4-F1
#
_cell.length_a   1.000
_cell.length_b   1.000
_cell.length_c   1.000
_cell.angle_alpha   90.00
_cell.angle_beta   90.00
_cell.angle_gamma   90.00
#
_symmetry.space_group_name_H-M   'P 1'
#
loop_
_entity.id
_entity.type
_entity.pdbx_description
1 polymer ?
#
loop_
_entity_poly.entity_id
_entity_poly.type
_entity_poly.pdbx_seq_one_letter_code
_entity_poly.pdbx_strand_id
1 'polypeptide(L)'
;MKKFLFLAVAAIGLLATSCSKDETTNALPEGDAKVTFTVVAPELQTRTIGDGTTATSLWYAVYDANWNHIAYLDNTTAVAINLQTNVELELIDGKTYNLIFWAANADAPYTFDRANKEVTIDYTGIKANHEKHDAFYQIVENLTVKAGLQETVELYRPFAQLNIATSDWSTIENSGEVFDKTKVEVKAYNTLNLVDGKVSGGEVRTFDLEVMPTETLKVNNVDYKWLAMNYLLVNEKELVEVTFNANNTDVAEKVWYNVPVERNHRTHILGKLLTSPVDFEIIIRPAFEEEPGYIYDVWDGTKTPVTPTAEGVYEIKTGSELAWFASEITASAATFNNKTVKLMADLDMSEHEWTPIKTWGSGNFTFDGNGHEISGLNIDAEGDSVGFIGSNSANWTISNLTFVDSQISATEKFIGTLFGYQYGHVVLNNVDVKGGYIEGRNHFSIRIGGLIGFSVTNDGATLAMTDCDVDGVTIRGYHNLAGLVGTVIEPDATMDNCTSTNNKFILTNAKQTTATESAWWPFDANAYKEGASIKTNCTHSGNTSEYVGRSVATVDELVNAVKGAAKGEIFNIAEGTYPVVLDVVGQKDITLKANGEVILAGLDHQTNGVPSTVKVEGITFDNSIVTTRAEGGWFTGTSPNMAPCVGAWGGHFTFDDCKFIVAGTSGRETGIMTWWTVDLVTFKFNNCVFEGKDNHASARAMQIYGKVDMEVNNCTFTTAKDYSLKYVAGEGNVAVFNGNKVENSENFVELGSSVYPGDKYTVKINNTTLGTGVNHYVVANPENQTIYIDNKLDKLVSEEVEDVASAEELTEAIKNVDASKTTVINVATGEYTMPSGLNKNVTLNCAEGTVFTGQSNLNISGATVIGATFSNPTGSATHNTINGTFKGCTFDGSNASRYNYAGETVVFEDCVFSGDVYGIHFDGGENDVIFRNCTISGFNALGSALTLVTFEGCTFKGNGRSGYNGANLWGSAKMVNCEFTFDGTTSNEWIDCIGADKTYEFENCTVNGVAYTADNYTEYGDIFS
;
A
#
# COMPACT_ATOMS: atom_id res chain seq x y z
N MET A 1 5.05 -57.41 19.29
CA MET A 1 6.08 -58.37 19.77
C MET A 1 6.99 -57.64 20.74
N LYS A 2 7.33 -58.28 21.88
CA LYS A 2 8.32 -57.95 22.92
C LYS A 2 8.47 -56.46 23.34
N LYS A 3 7.97 -56.20 24.56
CA LYS A 3 8.04 -54.98 25.38
C LYS A 3 9.47 -54.45 25.56
N PHE A 4 9.67 -53.15 25.43
CA PHE A 4 10.67 -52.38 26.16
C PHE A 4 9.97 -51.28 26.96
N LEU A 5 10.30 -51.21 28.24
CA LEU A 5 9.72 -50.39 29.29
C LEU A 5 10.72 -49.26 29.55
N PHE A 6 10.35 -47.98 29.37
CA PHE A 6 11.13 -46.88 29.96
C PHE A 6 10.54 -46.54 31.33
N LEU A 7 11.33 -46.83 32.36
CA LEU A 7 11.08 -46.48 33.74
C LEU A 7 11.18 -44.96 33.91
N ALA A 8 10.25 -44.38 34.65
CA ALA A 8 10.49 -43.14 35.39
C ALA A 8 11.70 -43.32 36.30
N VAL A 9 12.69 -42.43 36.21
CA VAL A 9 13.74 -42.29 37.22
C VAL A 9 13.57 -40.92 37.88
N ALA A 10 12.82 -40.93 38.97
CA ALA A 10 13.02 -39.98 40.06
C ALA A 10 13.70 -40.73 41.23
N ALA A 11 14.67 -40.05 41.84
CA ALA A 11 15.36 -40.33 43.11
C ALA A 11 16.53 -41.34 43.11
N ILE A 12 17.76 -40.81 43.08
CA ILE A 12 18.81 -41.20 44.04
C ILE A 12 19.36 -39.93 44.68
N GLY A 13 18.83 -39.58 45.84
CA GLY A 13 19.50 -38.74 46.82
C GLY A 13 20.02 -39.60 47.97
N LEU A 14 21.17 -39.18 48.51
CA LEU A 14 21.75 -39.48 49.84
C LEU A 14 22.54 -40.80 50.04
N LEU A 15 23.88 -40.74 49.95
CA LEU A 15 24.81 -40.57 51.10
C LEU A 15 26.27 -41.03 50.82
N ALA A 16 27.18 -40.04 50.87
CA ALA A 16 28.48 -40.00 51.56
C ALA A 16 29.69 -40.92 51.22
N THR A 17 30.83 -40.22 51.10
CA THR A 17 32.26 -40.58 51.31
C THR A 17 33.07 -41.13 50.13
N SER A 18 33.98 -40.30 49.58
CA SER A 18 35.38 -40.30 50.02
C SER A 18 36.12 -39.03 49.58
N CYS A 19 36.90 -38.45 50.48
CA CYS A 19 37.87 -37.40 50.20
C CYS A 19 39.10 -38.01 49.51
N SER A 20 39.58 -37.38 48.45
CA SER A 20 41.01 -37.11 48.32
C SER A 20 41.17 -35.71 47.75
N LYS A 21 41.63 -34.80 48.61
CA LYS A 21 42.25 -33.54 48.20
C LYS A 21 43.50 -33.88 47.39
N ASP A 22 43.62 -33.27 46.21
CA ASP A 22 44.88 -32.66 45.81
C ASP A 22 44.57 -31.23 45.40
N GLU A 23 45.03 -30.29 46.24
CA GLU A 23 45.10 -28.89 45.90
C GLU A 23 46.35 -28.65 45.07
N THR A 24 46.18 -28.09 43.87
CA THR A 24 47.13 -27.14 43.29
C THR A 24 46.38 -26.07 42.51
N THR A 25 46.04 -25.00 43.22
CA THR A 25 46.12 -23.58 42.81
C THR A 25 45.65 -23.22 41.39
N ASN A 26 44.37 -22.91 41.25
CA ASN A 26 43.88 -21.55 40.97
C ASN A 26 42.45 -21.48 41.50
N ALA A 27 42.26 -20.83 42.65
CA ALA A 27 40.92 -20.52 43.14
C ALA A 27 40.23 -19.66 42.08
N LEU A 28 39.07 -20.13 41.60
CA LEU A 28 38.17 -19.33 40.77
C LEU A 28 37.85 -18.02 41.52
N PRO A 29 37.89 -16.85 40.86
CA PRO A 29 37.48 -15.59 41.47
C PRO A 29 36.05 -15.70 42.01
N GLU A 30 35.78 -15.11 43.17
CA GLU A 30 34.40 -14.97 43.68
C GLU A 30 33.56 -14.21 42.64
N GLY A 31 32.69 -14.92 41.91
CA GLY A 31 31.74 -14.32 40.98
C GLY A 31 31.33 -15.17 39.78
N ASP A 32 32.07 -16.23 39.41
CA ASP A 32 31.80 -16.97 38.18
C ASP A 32 30.83 -18.15 38.41
N ALA A 33 29.74 -18.18 37.66
CA ALA A 33 28.74 -19.25 37.61
C ALA A 33 28.98 -20.13 36.38
N LYS A 34 28.99 -21.45 36.59
CA LYS A 34 29.01 -22.43 35.49
C LYS A 34 27.63 -22.47 34.83
N VAL A 35 27.57 -22.16 33.54
CA VAL A 35 26.37 -22.22 32.69
C VAL A 35 26.56 -23.35 31.67
N THR A 36 25.53 -24.18 31.48
CA THR A 36 25.56 -25.27 30.50
C THR A 36 24.48 -25.05 29.44
N PHE A 37 24.87 -25.03 28.17
CA PHE A 37 23.96 -24.99 27.03
C PHE A 37 23.91 -26.38 26.40
N THR A 38 22.72 -26.98 26.33
CA THR A 38 22.45 -28.14 25.49
C THR A 38 22.05 -27.61 24.12
N VAL A 39 22.99 -27.62 23.18
CA VAL A 39 22.76 -27.12 21.82
C VAL A 39 22.25 -28.26 20.96
N VAL A 40 21.10 -28.06 20.32
CA VAL A 40 20.37 -29.07 19.55
C VAL A 40 20.15 -28.53 18.13
N ALA A 41 20.70 -29.22 17.14
CA ALA A 41 20.34 -29.07 15.73
C ALA A 41 19.22 -30.07 15.38
N PRO A 42 18.28 -29.72 14.50
CA PRO A 42 17.16 -30.58 14.15
C PRO A 42 17.65 -31.85 13.43
N GLU A 43 17.06 -32.98 13.79
CA GLU A 43 17.31 -34.30 13.19
C GLU A 43 16.12 -34.72 12.30
N LEU A 44 16.39 -35.19 11.08
CA LEU A 44 15.38 -35.89 10.27
C LEU A 44 15.64 -37.41 10.29
N GLN A 45 14.89 -38.16 11.10
CA GLN A 45 15.15 -39.59 11.34
C GLN A 45 15.01 -40.54 10.11
N THR A 46 14.38 -40.13 9.00
CA THR A 46 14.10 -41.03 7.85
C THR A 46 14.66 -40.60 6.49
N ARG A 47 15.41 -39.50 6.42
CA ARG A 47 15.97 -38.97 5.15
C ARG A 47 17.50 -38.96 5.22
N THR A 48 18.17 -39.13 4.10
CA THR A 48 19.65 -38.99 4.01
C THR A 48 20.05 -37.63 3.44
N ILE A 49 19.09 -36.81 2.95
CA ILE A 49 19.27 -35.42 2.52
C ILE A 49 18.54 -34.46 3.48
N GLY A 50 19.25 -33.44 3.95
CA GLY A 50 18.75 -32.42 4.88
C GLY A 50 18.56 -32.93 6.29
N ASP A 51 19.23 -34.00 6.69
CA ASP A 51 19.09 -34.61 8.02
C ASP A 51 19.87 -33.89 9.14
N GLY A 52 20.67 -32.89 8.76
CA GLY A 52 21.48 -32.09 9.67
C GLY A 52 22.78 -32.76 10.13
N THR A 53 23.00 -34.03 9.81
CA THR A 53 24.16 -34.80 10.31
C THR A 53 25.49 -34.37 9.70
N THR A 54 25.46 -33.63 8.59
CA THR A 54 26.67 -33.08 7.93
C THR A 54 27.22 -31.84 8.62
N ALA A 55 26.41 -31.12 9.41
CA ALA A 55 26.83 -29.99 10.22
C ALA A 55 27.52 -30.49 11.50
N THR A 56 28.80 -30.85 11.37
CA THR A 56 29.56 -31.57 12.41
C THR A 56 30.35 -30.68 13.35
N SER A 57 30.43 -29.38 13.07
CA SER A 57 31.27 -28.41 13.77
C SER A 57 30.43 -27.24 14.29
N LEU A 58 30.50 -26.99 15.60
CA LEU A 58 29.84 -25.88 16.29
C LEU A 58 30.87 -24.81 16.69
N TRP A 59 30.58 -23.57 16.32
CA TRP A 59 31.24 -22.36 16.79
C TRP A 59 30.26 -21.53 17.59
N TYR A 60 30.78 -20.79 18.57
CA TYR A 60 29.97 -19.81 19.29
C TYR A 60 30.76 -18.53 19.55
N ALA A 61 30.02 -17.42 19.69
CA ALA A 61 30.55 -16.13 20.06
C ALA A 61 29.76 -15.54 21.23
N VAL A 62 30.46 -14.97 22.21
CA VAL A 62 29.86 -14.38 23.40
C VAL A 62 30.01 -12.86 23.37
N TYR A 63 28.94 -12.16 23.72
CA TYR A 63 28.88 -10.71 23.76
C TYR A 63 28.34 -10.22 25.11
N ASP A 64 28.66 -8.99 25.47
CA ASP A 64 27.99 -8.33 26.59
C ASP A 64 26.55 -7.93 26.22
N ALA A 65 25.81 -7.38 27.20
CA ALA A 65 24.44 -6.90 27.01
C ALA A 65 24.28 -5.85 25.88
N ASN A 66 25.36 -5.17 25.47
CA ASN A 66 25.36 -4.17 24.42
C ASN A 66 25.94 -4.70 23.09
N TRP A 67 26.02 -6.02 22.91
CA TRP A 67 26.57 -6.69 21.73
C TRP A 67 28.07 -6.42 21.46
N ASN A 68 28.83 -6.00 22.48
CA ASN A 68 30.29 -5.92 22.38
C ASN A 68 30.90 -7.32 22.52
N HIS A 69 31.76 -7.68 21.58
CA HIS A 69 32.35 -9.02 21.50
C HIS A 69 33.33 -9.31 22.64
N ILE A 70 33.17 -10.45 23.31
CA ILE A 70 34.00 -10.93 24.42
C ILE A 70 34.86 -12.12 23.97
N ALA A 71 35.85 -11.83 23.13
CA ALA A 71 36.63 -12.85 22.40
C ALA A 71 37.28 -13.98 23.24
N TYR A 72 37.59 -13.74 24.52
CA TYR A 72 38.22 -14.77 25.36
C TYR A 72 37.23 -15.85 25.86
N LEU A 73 35.92 -15.61 25.72
CA LEU A 73 34.88 -16.57 26.09
C LEU A 73 34.47 -17.47 24.93
N ASP A 74 34.88 -17.16 23.69
CA ASP A 74 34.55 -17.96 22.51
C ASP A 74 35.34 -19.27 22.43
N ASN A 75 34.87 -20.19 21.59
CA ASN A 75 35.71 -21.31 21.18
C ASN A 75 36.68 -20.90 20.06
N THR A 76 37.97 -21.16 20.30
CA THR A 76 39.03 -21.00 19.28
C THR A 76 39.08 -22.17 18.29
N THR A 77 38.56 -23.32 18.68
CA THR A 77 38.43 -24.53 17.85
C THR A 77 36.99 -25.00 17.88
N ALA A 78 36.46 -25.45 16.74
CA ALA A 78 35.09 -25.96 16.66
C ALA A 78 34.85 -27.08 17.68
N VAL A 79 33.67 -27.05 18.31
CA VAL A 79 33.18 -28.14 19.16
C VAL A 79 32.50 -29.17 18.25
N ALA A 80 32.76 -30.45 18.47
CA ALA A 80 32.05 -31.49 17.72
C ALA A 80 30.56 -31.50 18.13
N ILE A 81 29.69 -31.49 17.14
CA ILE A 81 28.25 -31.66 17.29
C ILE A 81 27.79 -32.81 16.40
N ASN A 82 26.94 -33.67 16.93
CA ASN A 82 26.26 -34.73 16.19
C ASN A 82 24.79 -34.62 16.50
N LEU A 83 24.15 -33.60 15.91
CA LEU A 83 22.79 -33.11 16.20
C LEU A 83 22.60 -32.54 17.61
N GLN A 84 23.39 -32.98 18.58
CA GLN A 84 23.39 -32.43 19.92
C GLN A 84 24.81 -32.36 20.49
N THR A 85 25.09 -31.32 21.26
CA THR A 85 26.33 -31.20 22.06
C THR A 85 26.09 -30.30 23.27
N ASN A 86 26.99 -30.36 24.25
CA ASN A 86 26.96 -29.49 25.42
C ASN A 86 28.08 -28.47 25.34
N VAL A 87 27.75 -27.20 25.55
CA VAL A 87 28.70 -26.10 25.70
C VAL A 87 28.67 -25.62 27.14
N GLU A 88 29.80 -25.69 27.83
CA GLU A 88 29.94 -25.18 29.20
C GLU A 88 30.73 -23.87 29.19
N LEU A 89 30.14 -22.80 29.75
CA LEU A 89 30.77 -21.48 29.88
C LEU A 89 30.85 -21.06 31.34
N GLU A 90 31.95 -20.41 31.70
CA GLU A 90 32.12 -19.74 33.00
C GLU A 90 31.75 -18.26 32.82
N LEU A 91 30.56 -17.87 33.29
CA LEU A 91 30.04 -16.53 33.15
C LEU A 91 29.78 -15.89 34.52
N ILE A 92 29.99 -14.59 34.65
CA ILE A 92 29.81 -13.88 35.93
C ILE A 92 28.33 -13.91 36.36
N ASP A 93 28.06 -14.39 37.58
CA ASP A 93 26.74 -14.44 38.20
C ASP A 93 26.08 -13.05 38.26
N GLY A 94 24.81 -12.97 37.87
CA GLY A 94 24.03 -11.74 37.82
C GLY A 94 24.35 -10.81 36.64
N LYS A 95 25.30 -11.13 35.76
CA LYS A 95 25.52 -10.38 34.50
C LYS A 95 24.69 -10.91 33.34
N THR A 96 24.43 -10.04 32.38
CA THR A 96 23.68 -10.33 31.16
C THR A 96 24.61 -10.45 29.95
N TYR A 97 24.42 -11.49 29.14
CA TYR A 97 25.20 -11.78 27.93
C TYR A 97 24.30 -12.08 26.74
N ASN A 98 24.83 -11.88 25.54
CA ASN A 98 24.26 -12.39 24.29
C ASN A 98 25.19 -13.46 23.71
N LEU A 99 24.63 -14.50 23.10
CA LEU A 99 25.40 -15.57 22.48
C LEU A 99 24.89 -15.85 21.06
N ILE A 100 25.80 -16.23 20.18
CA ILE A 100 25.49 -16.73 18.85
C ILE A 100 26.10 -18.11 18.72
N PHE A 101 25.30 -19.10 18.34
CA PHE A 101 25.73 -20.45 18.00
C PHE A 101 25.63 -20.64 16.49
N TRP A 102 26.69 -21.16 15.86
CA TRP A 102 26.77 -21.45 14.43
C TRP A 102 27.28 -22.87 14.23
N ALA A 103 26.48 -23.75 13.64
CA ALA A 103 26.85 -25.12 13.33
C ALA A 103 26.91 -25.32 11.81
N ALA A 104 28.00 -25.87 11.29
CA ALA A 104 28.14 -26.20 9.87
C ALA A 104 29.18 -27.32 9.68
N ASN A 105 29.37 -27.78 8.45
CA ASN A 105 30.51 -28.62 8.12
C ASN A 105 31.81 -27.80 8.15
N ALA A 106 32.92 -28.37 8.64
CA ALA A 106 34.21 -27.69 8.64
C ALA A 106 34.75 -27.36 7.24
N ASP A 107 34.36 -28.15 6.23
CA ASP A 107 34.72 -27.91 4.83
C ASP A 107 33.70 -27.02 4.08
N ALA A 108 32.65 -26.54 4.75
CA ALA A 108 31.64 -25.67 4.13
C ALA A 108 32.26 -24.30 3.77
N PRO A 109 31.76 -23.62 2.72
CA PRO A 109 32.33 -22.35 2.26
C PRO A 109 31.91 -21.15 3.13
N TYR A 110 31.84 -21.33 4.46
CA TYR A 110 31.30 -20.36 5.40
C TYR A 110 32.38 -19.76 6.28
N THR A 111 32.40 -18.43 6.38
CA THR A 111 33.26 -17.70 7.31
C THR A 111 32.39 -17.02 8.37
N PHE A 112 32.53 -17.43 9.63
CA PHE A 112 31.85 -16.80 10.77
C PHE A 112 32.69 -15.65 11.34
N ASP A 113 32.28 -14.42 11.03
CA ASP A 113 32.85 -13.18 11.55
C ASP A 113 32.16 -12.79 12.87
N ARG A 114 32.84 -13.08 13.97
CA ARG A 114 32.37 -12.82 15.34
C ARG A 114 32.38 -11.33 15.70
N ALA A 115 33.22 -10.52 15.07
CA ALA A 115 33.27 -9.10 15.38
C ALA A 115 32.03 -8.39 14.81
N ASN A 116 31.71 -8.70 13.55
CA ASN A 116 30.59 -8.11 12.83
C ASN A 116 29.26 -8.85 13.02
N LYS A 117 29.28 -10.04 13.65
CA LYS A 117 28.12 -10.93 13.83
C LYS A 117 27.56 -11.43 12.50
N GLU A 118 28.44 -11.69 11.55
CA GLU A 118 28.09 -12.04 10.17
C GLU A 118 28.62 -13.42 9.78
N VAL A 119 27.93 -14.06 8.84
CA VAL A 119 28.45 -15.20 8.10
C VAL A 119 28.52 -14.85 6.62
N THR A 120 29.69 -15.07 6.02
CA THR A 120 29.92 -14.89 4.58
C THR A 120 30.07 -16.24 3.89
N ILE A 121 29.48 -16.37 2.71
CA ILE A 121 29.51 -17.55 1.85
C ILE A 121 30.39 -17.28 0.62
N ASP A 122 31.36 -18.16 0.37
CA ASP A 122 32.13 -18.17 -0.89
C ASP A 122 31.50 -19.13 -1.92
N TYR A 123 30.85 -18.54 -2.93
CA TYR A 123 30.22 -19.31 -4.02
C TYR A 123 31.22 -19.77 -5.10
N THR A 124 32.51 -19.44 -4.99
CA THR A 124 33.51 -19.78 -6.01
C THR A 124 33.71 -21.29 -6.12
N GLY A 125 33.23 -21.89 -7.22
CA GLY A 125 33.37 -23.33 -7.47
C GLY A 125 32.49 -24.21 -6.59
N ILE A 126 31.42 -23.63 -6.00
CA ILE A 126 30.46 -24.37 -5.20
C ILE A 126 29.71 -25.38 -6.08
N LYS A 127 29.55 -26.61 -5.59
CA LYS A 127 28.95 -27.70 -6.35
C LYS A 127 27.47 -27.88 -6.02
N ALA A 128 26.68 -28.31 -7.00
CA ALA A 128 25.34 -28.78 -6.73
C ALA A 128 25.34 -30.07 -5.89
N ASN A 129 24.19 -30.41 -5.30
CA ASN A 129 23.92 -31.73 -4.71
C ASN A 129 24.82 -32.11 -3.54
N HIS A 130 25.22 -31.14 -2.72
CA HIS A 130 26.22 -31.37 -1.68
C HIS A 130 25.71 -31.03 -0.27
N GLU A 131 25.51 -32.06 0.55
CA GLU A 131 24.97 -31.96 1.91
C GLU A 131 25.90 -31.24 2.90
N LYS A 132 27.20 -31.11 2.60
CA LYS A 132 28.11 -30.31 3.45
C LYS A 132 27.78 -28.82 3.48
N HIS A 133 26.89 -28.34 2.61
CA HIS A 133 26.45 -26.94 2.62
C HIS A 133 25.34 -26.69 3.65
N ASP A 134 24.86 -27.71 4.37
CA ASP A 134 23.91 -27.49 5.44
C ASP A 134 24.55 -26.74 6.63
N ALA A 135 23.75 -25.91 7.30
CA ALA A 135 24.17 -25.14 8.47
C ALA A 135 22.98 -24.76 9.36
N PHE A 136 23.27 -24.41 10.60
CA PHE A 136 22.29 -24.01 11.58
C PHE A 136 22.83 -22.88 12.46
N TYR A 137 21.93 -22.03 12.95
CA TYR A 137 22.30 -21.01 13.91
C TYR A 137 21.16 -20.70 14.87
N GLN A 138 21.53 -20.10 16.01
CA GLN A 138 20.60 -19.51 16.95
C GLN A 138 21.29 -18.43 17.76
N ILE A 139 20.52 -17.42 18.13
CA ILE A 139 20.93 -16.39 19.09
C ILE A 139 20.28 -16.64 20.44
N VAL A 140 21.04 -16.44 21.51
CA VAL A 140 20.51 -16.37 22.88
C VAL A 140 20.71 -14.94 23.34
N GLU A 141 19.62 -14.18 23.39
CA GLU A 141 19.67 -12.76 23.76
C GLU A 141 19.40 -12.55 25.24
N ASN A 142 20.06 -11.55 25.82
CA ASN A 142 19.82 -11.04 27.15
C ASN A 142 19.84 -12.11 28.26
N LEU A 143 20.70 -13.12 28.12
CA LEU A 143 20.85 -14.20 29.09
C LEU A 143 21.42 -13.64 30.39
N THR A 144 20.58 -13.55 31.42
CA THR A 144 21.01 -13.14 32.75
C THR A 144 21.45 -14.36 33.55
N VAL A 145 22.75 -14.40 33.86
CA VAL A 145 23.41 -15.56 34.47
C VAL A 145 22.97 -15.74 35.92
N LYS A 146 22.67 -16.99 36.28
CA LYS A 146 22.43 -17.45 37.64
C LYS A 146 23.29 -18.69 37.91
N ALA A 147 23.73 -18.86 39.15
CA ALA A 147 24.47 -20.06 39.56
C ALA A 147 23.71 -21.36 39.19
N GLY A 148 24.34 -22.20 38.36
CA GLY A 148 23.80 -23.51 37.95
C GLY A 148 22.80 -23.49 36.79
N LEU A 149 22.75 -22.40 36.02
CA LEU A 149 21.88 -22.25 34.85
C LEU A 149 22.14 -23.34 33.79
N GLN A 150 21.07 -23.99 33.33
CA GLN A 150 21.07 -24.92 32.20
C GLN A 150 20.04 -24.45 31.19
N GLU A 151 20.45 -24.29 29.94
CA GLU A 151 19.60 -23.83 28.84
C GLU A 151 19.66 -24.82 27.68
N THR A 152 18.54 -25.01 27.00
CA THR A 152 18.50 -25.76 25.73
C THR A 152 18.41 -24.73 24.59
N VAL A 153 19.26 -24.86 23.59
CA VAL A 153 19.31 -23.94 22.43
C VAL A 153 19.03 -24.74 21.17
N GLU A 154 17.85 -24.53 20.61
CA GLU A 154 17.43 -25.13 19.34
C GLU A 154 17.92 -24.27 18.16
N LEU A 155 18.67 -24.89 17.25
CA LEU A 155 19.24 -24.23 16.08
C LEU A 155 18.30 -24.34 14.88
N TYR A 156 18.30 -23.30 14.03
CA TYR A 156 17.50 -23.26 12.80
C TYR A 156 18.37 -23.01 11.58
N ARG A 157 17.91 -23.44 10.39
CA ARG A 157 18.70 -23.26 9.17
C ARG A 157 18.66 -21.79 8.71
N PRO A 158 19.82 -21.17 8.41
CA PRO A 158 19.88 -19.84 7.82
C PRO A 158 19.52 -19.84 6.33
N PHE A 159 19.41 -21.02 5.72
CA PHE A 159 19.24 -21.20 4.28
C PHE A 159 17.86 -21.79 3.95
N ALA A 160 17.38 -21.49 2.74
CA ALA A 160 16.34 -22.27 2.08
C ALA A 160 16.97 -23.50 1.42
N GLN A 161 16.30 -24.64 1.39
CA GLN A 161 16.74 -25.78 0.57
C GLN A 161 15.85 -25.90 -0.67
N LEU A 162 16.47 -25.75 -1.84
CA LEU A 162 15.83 -25.92 -3.14
C LEU A 162 16.06 -27.34 -3.65
N ASN A 163 14.96 -28.02 -3.95
CA ASN A 163 14.90 -29.41 -4.32
C ASN A 163 14.23 -29.55 -5.70
N ILE A 164 14.85 -30.27 -6.63
CA ILE A 164 14.30 -30.54 -7.96
C ILE A 164 14.23 -32.05 -8.15
N ALA A 165 13.07 -32.60 -8.45
CA ALA A 165 12.89 -34.04 -8.64
C ALA A 165 11.83 -34.37 -9.70
N THR A 166 11.99 -35.49 -10.40
CA THR A 166 11.14 -35.85 -11.54
C THR A 166 10.49 -37.22 -11.39
N SER A 167 9.22 -37.34 -11.82
CA SER A 167 8.48 -38.60 -11.80
C SER A 167 8.62 -39.42 -13.08
N ASP A 168 9.18 -38.84 -14.15
CA ASP A 168 9.31 -39.46 -15.47
C ASP A 168 10.73 -39.97 -15.79
N TRP A 169 11.52 -40.31 -14.75
CA TRP A 169 12.90 -40.80 -14.88
C TRP A 169 13.07 -41.97 -15.85
N SER A 170 12.08 -42.87 -15.91
CA SER A 170 12.07 -44.02 -16.84
C SER A 170 12.31 -43.64 -18.31
N THR A 171 12.08 -42.39 -18.69
CA THR A 171 12.32 -41.87 -20.05
C THR A 171 13.79 -41.86 -20.42
N ILE A 172 14.67 -41.52 -19.46
CA ILE A 172 16.14 -41.54 -19.61
C ILE A 172 16.65 -42.98 -19.58
N GLU A 173 16.11 -43.81 -18.69
CA GLU A 173 16.48 -45.23 -18.63
C GLU A 173 16.20 -45.95 -19.95
N ASN A 174 15.09 -45.61 -20.61
CA ASN A 174 14.71 -46.18 -21.90
C ASN A 174 15.49 -45.61 -23.09
N SER A 175 16.04 -44.39 -23.01
CA SER A 175 16.83 -43.80 -24.09
C SER A 175 18.28 -44.32 -24.14
N GLY A 176 18.81 -44.80 -23.00
CA GLY A 176 20.20 -45.25 -22.88
C GLY A 176 21.21 -44.10 -22.80
N GLU A 177 20.73 -42.86 -22.65
CA GLU A 177 21.53 -41.65 -22.50
C GLU A 177 22.23 -41.58 -21.13
N VAL A 178 23.42 -40.97 -21.08
CA VAL A 178 24.11 -40.71 -19.81
C VAL A 178 23.63 -39.36 -19.28
N PHE A 179 22.83 -39.41 -18.21
CA PHE A 179 22.38 -38.25 -17.46
C PHE A 179 22.56 -38.56 -15.98
N ASP A 180 23.62 -38.03 -15.37
CA ASP A 180 24.01 -38.35 -14.00
C ASP A 180 24.50 -37.14 -13.20
N LYS A 181 24.68 -35.96 -13.86
CA LYS A 181 25.09 -34.71 -13.20
C LYS A 181 24.21 -33.53 -13.58
N THR A 182 24.00 -32.64 -12.61
CA THR A 182 23.13 -31.47 -12.74
C THR A 182 23.81 -30.21 -12.21
N LYS A 183 23.39 -29.07 -12.75
CA LYS A 183 23.84 -27.71 -12.45
C LYS A 183 22.60 -26.85 -12.18
N VAL A 184 22.68 -25.95 -11.21
CA VAL A 184 21.60 -25.00 -10.90
C VAL A 184 22.15 -23.57 -10.85
N GLU A 185 21.43 -22.64 -11.47
CA GLU A 185 21.69 -21.20 -11.38
C GLU A 185 20.48 -20.51 -10.76
N VAL A 186 20.71 -19.77 -9.68
CA VAL A 186 19.65 -19.14 -8.89
C VAL A 186 20.20 -17.95 -8.10
N LYS A 187 19.39 -16.93 -7.87
CA LYS A 187 19.77 -15.79 -7.03
C LYS A 187 20.04 -16.24 -5.59
N ALA A 188 21.19 -15.86 -5.03
CA ALA A 188 21.52 -16.05 -3.63
C ALA A 188 22.44 -14.93 -3.10
N TYR A 189 22.34 -14.64 -1.81
CA TYR A 189 23.09 -13.60 -1.09
C TYR A 189 24.40 -14.17 -0.53
N ASN A 190 25.42 -13.33 -0.38
CA ASN A 190 26.74 -13.78 0.08
C ASN A 190 27.01 -13.52 1.56
N THR A 191 26.26 -12.65 2.22
CA THR A 191 26.47 -12.34 3.64
C THR A 191 25.15 -12.29 4.39
N LEU A 192 25.12 -12.91 5.58
CA LEU A 192 24.02 -12.88 6.54
C LEU A 192 24.49 -12.23 7.84
N ASN A 193 23.77 -11.22 8.31
CA ASN A 193 23.89 -10.75 9.69
C ASN A 193 23.04 -11.63 10.61
N LEU A 194 23.66 -12.23 11.63
CA LEU A 194 23.02 -13.22 12.50
C LEU A 194 22.15 -12.61 13.60
N VAL A 195 22.18 -11.28 13.79
CA VAL A 195 21.38 -10.59 14.81
C VAL A 195 20.09 -10.04 14.23
N ASP A 196 20.19 -9.25 13.15
CA ASP A 196 19.00 -8.64 12.53
C ASP A 196 18.46 -9.44 11.33
N GLY A 197 19.11 -10.54 10.98
CA GLY A 197 18.70 -11.43 9.91
C GLY A 197 18.87 -10.84 8.51
N LYS A 198 19.45 -9.64 8.32
CA LYS A 198 19.58 -9.02 7.00
C LYS A 198 20.64 -9.70 6.15
N VAL A 199 20.41 -9.71 4.84
CA VAL A 199 21.30 -10.30 3.83
C VAL A 199 21.84 -9.26 2.86
N SER A 200 23.05 -9.45 2.32
CA SER A 200 23.65 -8.57 1.30
C SER A 200 24.38 -9.34 0.20
N GLY A 201 24.74 -8.64 -0.89
CA GLY A 201 25.42 -9.21 -2.07
C GLY A 201 24.63 -10.26 -2.86
N GLY A 202 23.33 -10.01 -3.04
CA GLY A 202 22.44 -10.85 -3.84
C GLY A 202 22.76 -10.78 -5.34
N GLU A 203 23.21 -11.90 -5.90
CA GLU A 203 23.49 -12.06 -7.33
C GLU A 203 23.04 -13.47 -7.78
N VAL A 204 22.95 -13.70 -9.09
CA VAL A 204 22.77 -15.06 -9.61
C VAL A 204 24.02 -15.87 -9.33
N ARG A 205 23.88 -16.98 -8.59
CA ARG A 205 24.96 -17.90 -8.23
C ARG A 205 24.84 -19.17 -9.05
N THR A 206 25.98 -19.72 -9.41
CA THR A 206 26.09 -20.99 -10.13
C THR A 206 26.52 -22.08 -9.16
N PHE A 207 25.67 -23.09 -8.98
CA PHE A 207 26.01 -24.36 -8.35
C PHE A 207 26.48 -25.31 -9.44
N ASP A 208 27.80 -25.53 -9.47
CA ASP A 208 28.51 -26.24 -10.53
C ASP A 208 28.06 -27.70 -10.68
N LEU A 209 28.24 -28.19 -11.91
CA LEU A 209 27.82 -29.50 -12.37
C LEU A 209 28.35 -30.64 -11.48
N GLU A 210 27.45 -31.37 -10.81
CA GLU A 210 27.80 -32.46 -9.89
C GLU A 210 26.80 -33.61 -9.94
N VAL A 211 27.22 -34.80 -9.50
CA VAL A 211 26.41 -36.03 -9.52
C VAL A 211 25.09 -35.83 -8.77
N MET A 212 23.99 -36.30 -9.35
CA MET A 212 22.66 -36.21 -8.75
C MET A 212 22.56 -37.05 -7.47
N PRO A 213 21.68 -36.70 -6.52
CA PRO A 213 21.44 -37.53 -5.36
C PRO A 213 20.92 -38.93 -5.74
N THR A 214 21.41 -39.95 -5.04
CA THR A 214 21.09 -41.35 -5.36
C THR A 214 19.71 -41.80 -4.88
N GLU A 215 19.17 -41.11 -3.90
CA GLU A 215 17.90 -41.41 -3.23
C GLU A 215 16.68 -41.23 -4.14
N THR A 216 15.51 -41.61 -3.61
CA THR A 216 14.20 -41.35 -4.20
C THR A 216 13.41 -40.48 -3.23
N LEU A 217 12.82 -39.41 -3.74
CA LEU A 217 11.88 -38.58 -3.00
C LEU A 217 10.47 -39.15 -3.15
N LYS A 218 9.75 -39.37 -2.05
CA LYS A 218 8.33 -39.74 -2.09
C LYS A 218 7.50 -38.53 -1.67
N VAL A 219 6.55 -38.11 -2.52
CA VAL A 219 5.56 -37.07 -2.19
C VAL A 219 4.20 -37.56 -2.66
N ASN A 220 3.20 -37.54 -1.78
CA ASN A 220 1.83 -37.98 -2.08
C ASN A 220 1.77 -39.39 -2.71
N ASN A 221 2.59 -40.32 -2.19
CA ASN A 221 2.73 -41.69 -2.68
C ASN A 221 3.22 -41.82 -4.15
N VAL A 222 3.80 -40.76 -4.71
CA VAL A 222 4.49 -40.76 -6.01
C VAL A 222 5.99 -40.78 -5.77
N ASP A 223 6.69 -41.67 -6.48
CA ASP A 223 8.14 -41.78 -6.46
C ASP A 223 8.75 -40.78 -7.46
N TYR A 224 9.59 -39.89 -6.96
CA TYR A 224 10.36 -38.91 -7.74
C TYR A 224 11.85 -39.22 -7.65
N LYS A 225 12.54 -39.19 -8.79
CA LYS A 225 13.99 -39.24 -8.85
C LYS A 225 14.56 -37.84 -8.62
N TRP A 226 15.47 -37.72 -7.65
CA TRP A 226 16.19 -36.48 -7.39
C TRP A 226 17.01 -36.04 -8.61
N LEU A 227 16.85 -34.78 -9.00
CA LEU A 227 17.64 -34.12 -10.02
C LEU A 227 18.60 -33.09 -9.40
N ALA A 228 18.16 -32.29 -8.44
CA ALA A 228 19.04 -31.36 -7.74
C ALA A 228 18.64 -31.10 -6.28
N MET A 229 19.61 -30.77 -5.44
CA MET A 229 19.41 -30.23 -4.09
C MET A 229 20.49 -29.17 -3.79
N ASN A 230 20.07 -27.97 -3.35
CA ASN A 230 20.97 -26.85 -3.02
C ASN A 230 20.48 -26.04 -1.82
N TYR A 231 21.41 -25.57 -0.99
CA TYR A 231 21.13 -24.64 0.12
C TYR A 231 21.40 -23.19 -0.34
N LEU A 232 20.39 -22.34 -0.22
CA LEU A 232 20.38 -20.97 -0.74
C LEU A 232 20.27 -19.97 0.42
N LEU A 233 21.21 -19.02 0.51
CA LEU A 233 20.99 -17.84 1.33
C LEU A 233 20.09 -16.87 0.57
N VAL A 234 18.91 -16.65 1.13
CA VAL A 234 17.85 -15.82 0.57
C VAL A 234 17.45 -14.79 1.62
N ASN A 235 16.71 -13.76 1.21
CA ASN A 235 15.99 -12.93 2.17
C ASN A 235 14.97 -13.81 2.93
N GLU A 236 14.32 -13.31 3.99
CA GLU A 236 13.40 -14.12 4.81
C GLU A 236 12.46 -14.98 3.95
N LYS A 237 11.81 -14.34 2.97
CA LYS A 237 11.05 -14.97 1.90
C LYS A 237 11.20 -14.15 0.62
N GLU A 238 11.44 -14.80 -0.52
CA GLU A 238 11.45 -14.12 -1.82
C GLU A 238 11.07 -15.06 -2.98
N LEU A 239 10.83 -14.47 -4.15
CA LEU A 239 10.62 -15.19 -5.40
C LEU A 239 11.92 -15.14 -6.23
N VAL A 240 12.38 -16.29 -6.72
CA VAL A 240 13.60 -16.40 -7.52
C VAL A 240 13.34 -17.05 -8.88
N GLU A 241 14.22 -16.75 -9.83
CA GLU A 241 14.35 -17.51 -11.07
C GLU A 241 15.35 -18.64 -10.85
N VAL A 242 14.97 -19.87 -11.25
CA VAL A 242 15.79 -21.07 -11.14
C VAL A 242 16.05 -21.62 -12.53
N THR A 243 17.32 -21.69 -12.92
CA THR A 243 17.76 -22.32 -14.16
C THR A 243 18.43 -23.65 -13.84
N PHE A 244 17.96 -24.71 -14.49
CA PHE A 244 18.46 -26.07 -14.34
C PHE A 244 19.08 -26.58 -15.65
N ASN A 245 20.26 -27.17 -15.49
CA ASN A 245 21.07 -27.71 -16.56
C ASN A 245 21.62 -29.10 -16.20
N ALA A 246 21.97 -29.88 -17.22
CA ALA A 246 22.44 -31.25 -17.12
C ALA A 246 23.76 -31.45 -17.86
N ASN A 247 24.49 -32.54 -17.57
CA ASN A 247 25.66 -32.92 -18.37
C ASN A 247 25.31 -33.50 -19.75
N ASN A 248 24.04 -33.79 -19.98
CA ASN A 248 23.52 -34.23 -21.26
C ASN A 248 22.95 -33.04 -22.04
N THR A 249 23.51 -32.75 -23.21
CA THR A 249 23.10 -31.60 -24.06
C THR A 249 21.74 -31.78 -24.72
N ASP A 250 21.20 -33.00 -24.73
CA ASP A 250 19.87 -33.30 -25.30
C ASP A 250 18.74 -33.07 -24.28
N VAL A 251 19.07 -32.92 -22.99
CA VAL A 251 18.13 -32.41 -21.98
C VAL A 251 18.11 -30.89 -22.10
N ALA A 252 17.00 -30.35 -22.60
CA ALA A 252 16.82 -28.91 -22.72
C ALA A 252 16.95 -28.22 -21.35
N GLU A 253 17.61 -27.06 -21.35
CA GLU A 253 17.64 -26.14 -20.21
C GLU A 253 16.22 -25.85 -19.74
N LYS A 254 16.03 -25.80 -18.42
CA LYS A 254 14.75 -25.50 -17.78
C LYS A 254 14.88 -24.26 -16.96
N VAL A 255 13.94 -23.33 -17.14
CA VAL A 255 13.85 -22.10 -16.37
C VAL A 255 12.49 -22.06 -15.70
N TRP A 256 12.49 -21.92 -14.38
CA TRP A 256 11.29 -21.68 -13.59
C TRP A 256 11.34 -20.26 -13.04
N TYR A 257 10.28 -19.50 -13.32
CA TYR A 257 10.11 -18.14 -12.83
C TYR A 257 9.26 -18.14 -11.57
N ASN A 258 9.48 -17.14 -10.71
CA ASN A 258 8.70 -16.91 -9.49
C ASN A 258 8.70 -18.12 -8.54
N VAL A 259 9.82 -18.84 -8.41
CA VAL A 259 9.95 -19.95 -7.46
C VAL A 259 10.05 -19.36 -6.05
N PRO A 260 9.08 -19.61 -5.16
CA PRO A 260 9.15 -19.10 -3.80
C PRO A 260 10.18 -19.88 -2.97
N VAL A 261 11.03 -19.13 -2.28
CA VAL A 261 12.09 -19.64 -1.40
C VAL A 261 12.03 -18.89 -0.07
N GLU A 262 12.24 -19.61 1.03
CA GLU A 262 12.09 -19.10 2.38
C GLU A 262 13.16 -19.72 3.29
N ARG A 263 13.80 -18.89 4.14
CA ARG A 263 14.82 -19.40 5.07
C ARG A 263 14.21 -20.45 5.99
N ASN A 264 14.99 -21.46 6.36
CA ASN A 264 14.54 -22.58 7.19
C ASN A 264 13.40 -23.42 6.59
N HIS A 265 13.10 -23.28 5.29
CA HIS A 265 12.08 -24.05 4.57
C HIS A 265 12.69 -24.88 3.44
N ARG A 266 11.93 -25.87 2.98
CA ARG A 266 12.24 -26.64 1.76
C ARG A 266 11.29 -26.26 0.65
N THR A 267 11.84 -25.95 -0.53
CA THR A 267 11.06 -25.75 -1.77
C THR A 267 11.31 -26.93 -2.70
N HIS A 268 10.26 -27.67 -3.05
CA HIS A 268 10.31 -28.77 -4.02
C HIS A 268 9.72 -28.35 -5.36
N ILE A 269 10.48 -28.48 -6.44
CA ILE A 269 10.00 -28.44 -7.83
C ILE A 269 9.84 -29.89 -8.30
N LEU A 270 8.59 -30.35 -8.41
CA LEU A 270 8.23 -31.74 -8.68
C LEU A 270 7.42 -31.85 -9.96
N GLY A 271 7.63 -32.87 -10.79
CA GLY A 271 6.78 -33.05 -11.97
C GLY A 271 7.32 -34.05 -12.99
N LYS A 272 6.77 -34.01 -14.20
CA LYS A 272 7.33 -34.73 -15.37
C LYS A 272 8.40 -33.88 -16.04
N LEU A 273 9.45 -33.61 -15.27
CA LEU A 273 10.48 -32.63 -15.62
C LEU A 273 11.41 -33.10 -16.73
N LEU A 274 11.21 -34.23 -17.40
CA LEU A 274 12.05 -34.62 -18.54
C LEU A 274 11.27 -34.59 -19.86
N THR A 275 9.96 -34.81 -19.82
CA THR A 275 9.11 -34.95 -21.00
C THR A 275 8.08 -33.84 -21.18
N SER A 276 7.75 -33.07 -20.13
CA SER A 276 6.76 -32.00 -20.19
C SER A 276 7.25 -30.76 -19.42
N PRO A 277 7.47 -29.60 -20.07
CA PRO A 277 7.92 -28.39 -19.38
C PRO A 277 6.82 -27.70 -18.55
N VAL A 278 5.56 -28.13 -18.66
CA VAL A 278 4.39 -27.48 -18.01
C VAL A 278 3.72 -28.31 -16.90
N ASP A 279 4.09 -29.58 -16.72
CA ASP A 279 3.50 -30.44 -15.67
C ASP A 279 4.40 -30.49 -14.42
N PHE A 280 4.42 -29.41 -13.63
CA PHE A 280 5.15 -29.36 -12.35
C PHE A 280 4.39 -28.63 -11.25
N GLU A 281 4.72 -28.97 -10.00
CA GLU A 281 4.19 -28.40 -8.76
C GLU A 281 5.36 -27.83 -7.95
N ILE A 282 5.13 -26.67 -7.30
CA ILE A 282 6.08 -26.09 -6.35
C ILE A 282 5.49 -26.18 -4.94
N ILE A 283 6.16 -26.92 -4.06
CA ILE A 283 5.72 -27.13 -2.67
C ILE A 283 6.75 -26.51 -1.73
N ILE A 284 6.33 -25.57 -0.90
CA ILE A 284 7.15 -25.03 0.21
C ILE A 284 6.71 -25.72 1.49
N ARG A 285 7.66 -26.11 2.34
CA ARG A 285 7.37 -26.71 3.66
C ARG A 285 8.11 -25.99 4.78
N PRO A 286 7.43 -25.66 5.90
CA PRO A 286 8.05 -25.11 7.09
C PRO A 286 9.09 -26.03 7.70
N ALA A 287 9.93 -25.42 8.55
CA ALA A 287 10.98 -25.96 9.39
C ALA A 287 11.15 -27.48 9.24
N PHE A 288 12.35 -27.90 8.84
CA PHE A 288 12.80 -29.28 8.61
C PHE A 288 12.67 -30.20 9.85
N GLU A 289 11.47 -30.30 10.38
CA GLU A 289 11.02 -31.21 11.42
C GLU A 289 10.74 -32.56 10.75
N GLU A 290 10.84 -33.62 11.56
CA GLU A 290 10.85 -35.01 11.11
C GLU A 290 9.78 -35.28 10.04
N GLU A 291 10.18 -36.02 8.99
CA GLU A 291 9.29 -37.07 8.54
C GLU A 291 9.71 -38.35 9.26
N PRO A 292 8.86 -38.93 10.10
CA PRO A 292 8.88 -40.32 10.50
C PRO A 292 7.59 -40.97 9.98
N GLY A 293 7.40 -41.07 8.66
CA GLY A 293 6.18 -41.66 8.14
C GLY A 293 4.91 -41.04 8.74
N TYR A 294 4.80 -39.70 8.74
CA TYR A 294 3.50 -39.07 8.85
C TYR A 294 2.73 -39.39 7.57
N ILE A 295 2.01 -40.51 7.64
CA ILE A 295 0.58 -40.42 7.43
C ILE A 295 0.14 -39.26 8.36
N TYR A 296 0.07 -38.03 7.82
CA TYR A 296 -1.20 -37.38 8.00
C TYR A 296 -2.17 -38.45 7.56
N ASP A 297 -2.99 -38.97 8.47
CA ASP A 297 -4.13 -39.74 8.01
C ASP A 297 -5.02 -38.65 7.44
N VAL A 298 -4.58 -38.13 6.27
CA VAL A 298 -5.25 -37.11 5.50
C VAL A 298 -6.58 -37.75 5.35
N TRP A 299 -7.53 -37.15 6.04
CA TRP A 299 -8.70 -37.87 6.44
C TRP A 299 -9.33 -38.49 5.20
N ASP A 300 -9.36 -39.81 5.10
CA ASP A 300 -9.75 -40.54 3.89
C ASP A 300 -11.27 -40.51 3.59
N GLY A 301 -11.99 -39.59 4.24
CA GLY A 301 -13.44 -39.49 4.20
C GLY A 301 -14.17 -40.52 5.06
N THR A 302 -13.47 -41.43 5.75
CA THR A 302 -14.11 -42.50 6.56
C THR A 302 -14.40 -42.07 7.99
N LYS A 303 -15.12 -42.91 8.75
CA LYS A 303 -15.51 -42.65 10.14
C LYS A 303 -15.19 -43.86 11.01
N THR A 304 -14.33 -43.68 12.01
CA THR A 304 -13.88 -44.76 12.89
C THR A 304 -14.42 -44.56 14.31
N PRO A 305 -15.22 -45.49 14.85
CA PRO A 305 -15.76 -45.37 16.21
C PRO A 305 -14.70 -45.37 17.32
N VAL A 306 -14.84 -44.44 18.27
CA VAL A 306 -13.96 -44.36 19.46
C VAL A 306 -14.74 -44.67 20.73
N THR A 307 -14.17 -45.50 21.60
CA THR A 307 -14.70 -45.77 22.94
C THR A 307 -14.01 -44.91 23.98
N PRO A 308 -14.73 -44.34 24.96
CA PRO A 308 -14.11 -43.50 25.97
C PRO A 308 -13.30 -44.32 26.98
N THR A 309 -12.35 -43.68 27.64
CA THR A 309 -11.65 -44.20 28.81
C THR A 309 -12.62 -44.35 30.01
N ALA A 310 -12.15 -44.97 31.09
CA ALA A 310 -12.93 -45.10 32.33
C ALA A 310 -13.33 -43.74 32.92
N GLU A 311 -12.51 -42.71 32.67
CA GLU A 311 -12.71 -41.32 33.06
C GLU A 311 -13.67 -40.57 32.13
N GLY A 312 -14.12 -41.19 31.02
CA GLY A 312 -15.03 -40.58 30.07
C GLY A 312 -14.35 -39.69 29.02
N VAL A 313 -13.07 -39.95 28.71
CA VAL A 313 -12.31 -39.23 27.69
C VAL A 313 -12.31 -40.02 26.38
N TYR A 314 -12.71 -39.39 25.28
CA TYR A 314 -12.57 -39.93 23.93
C TYR A 314 -11.23 -39.45 23.35
N GLU A 315 -10.25 -40.34 23.25
CA GLU A 315 -8.93 -40.07 22.66
C GLU A 315 -9.01 -40.17 21.13
N ILE A 316 -8.77 -39.07 20.43
CA ILE A 316 -8.79 -38.98 18.96
C ILE A 316 -7.36 -38.96 18.44
N LYS A 317 -7.02 -39.90 17.55
CA LYS A 317 -5.68 -40.08 16.97
C LYS A 317 -5.64 -39.89 15.46
N THR A 318 -6.80 -39.88 14.80
CA THR A 318 -6.92 -39.82 13.32
C THR A 318 -8.08 -38.93 12.88
N GLY A 319 -8.02 -38.44 11.64
CA GLY A 319 -9.10 -37.65 11.05
C GLY A 319 -10.42 -38.42 10.97
N SER A 320 -10.37 -39.73 10.71
CA SER A 320 -11.56 -40.59 10.65
C SER A 320 -12.23 -40.78 12.02
N GLU A 321 -11.47 -40.80 13.10
CA GLU A 321 -12.01 -40.80 14.47
C GLU A 321 -12.65 -39.45 14.83
N LEU A 322 -12.03 -38.33 14.40
CA LEU A 322 -12.60 -36.99 14.57
C LEU A 322 -13.91 -36.83 13.79
N ALA A 323 -13.94 -37.27 12.53
CA ALA A 323 -15.12 -37.24 11.67
C ALA A 323 -16.25 -38.14 12.21
N TRP A 324 -15.92 -39.27 12.84
CA TRP A 324 -16.90 -40.07 13.57
C TRP A 324 -17.50 -39.28 14.73
N PHE A 325 -16.66 -38.70 15.61
CA PHE A 325 -17.12 -37.87 16.72
C PHE A 325 -18.07 -36.75 16.24
N ALA A 326 -17.66 -36.00 15.23
CA ALA A 326 -18.45 -34.90 14.66
C ALA A 326 -19.83 -35.35 14.17
N SER A 327 -19.89 -36.55 13.58
CA SER A 327 -21.17 -37.12 13.13
C SER A 327 -22.06 -37.57 14.28
N GLU A 328 -21.48 -38.20 15.32
CA GLU A 328 -22.25 -38.71 16.46
C GLU A 328 -22.75 -37.57 17.35
N ILE A 329 -21.95 -36.55 17.61
CA ILE A 329 -22.39 -35.40 18.42
C ILE A 329 -23.48 -34.60 17.71
N THR A 330 -23.42 -34.50 16.37
CA THR A 330 -24.46 -33.86 15.57
C THR A 330 -25.75 -34.68 15.56
N ALA A 331 -25.66 -36.01 15.56
CA ALA A 331 -26.81 -36.89 15.62
C ALA A 331 -27.46 -36.94 17.02
N SER A 332 -26.65 -36.94 18.10
CA SER A 332 -27.13 -36.96 19.48
C SER A 332 -26.14 -36.33 20.47
N ALA A 333 -26.39 -35.06 20.77
CA ALA A 333 -25.70 -34.28 21.80
C ALA A 333 -25.68 -34.96 23.19
N ALA A 334 -26.68 -35.78 23.54
CA ALA A 334 -26.76 -36.41 24.86
C ALA A 334 -25.63 -37.42 25.13
N THR A 335 -25.06 -38.05 24.08
CA THR A 335 -24.02 -39.07 24.20
C THR A 335 -22.73 -38.53 24.82
N PHE A 336 -22.39 -37.27 24.50
CA PHE A 336 -21.13 -36.64 24.91
C PHE A 336 -21.31 -35.66 26.08
N ASN A 337 -22.49 -35.62 26.69
CA ASN A 337 -22.78 -34.65 27.75
C ASN A 337 -21.87 -34.89 28.98
N ASN A 338 -21.16 -33.85 29.40
CA ASN A 338 -20.12 -33.87 30.44
C ASN A 338 -18.98 -34.86 30.15
N LYS A 339 -18.67 -35.10 28.86
CA LYS A 339 -17.51 -35.89 28.40
C LYS A 339 -16.46 -34.98 27.78
N THR A 340 -15.23 -35.48 27.74
CA THR A 340 -14.09 -34.81 27.10
C THR A 340 -13.72 -35.54 25.82
N VAL A 341 -13.56 -34.81 24.74
CA VAL A 341 -12.86 -35.27 23.53
C VAL A 341 -11.47 -34.69 23.57
N LYS A 342 -10.44 -35.51 23.38
CA LYS A 342 -9.04 -35.12 23.50
C LYS A 342 -8.26 -35.55 22.27
N LEU A 343 -7.59 -34.61 21.61
CA LEU A 343 -6.66 -34.96 20.54
C LEU A 343 -5.39 -35.57 21.11
N MET A 344 -4.83 -36.53 20.39
CA MET A 344 -3.62 -37.27 20.75
C MET A 344 -2.57 -37.23 19.62
N ALA A 345 -2.88 -36.55 18.52
CA ALA A 345 -2.04 -36.33 17.36
C ALA A 345 -2.60 -35.15 16.56
N ASP A 346 -1.75 -34.54 15.72
CA ASP A 346 -2.17 -33.55 14.74
C ASP A 346 -2.93 -34.23 13.60
N LEU A 347 -3.92 -33.52 13.04
CA LEU A 347 -4.87 -34.06 12.08
C LEU A 347 -4.86 -33.22 10.80
N ASP A 348 -4.90 -33.86 9.63
CA ASP A 348 -5.03 -33.19 8.33
C ASP A 348 -6.37 -33.53 7.70
N MET A 349 -7.10 -32.47 7.37
CA MET A 349 -8.48 -32.49 6.89
C MET A 349 -8.60 -31.95 5.45
N SER A 350 -7.49 -31.85 4.71
CA SER A 350 -7.40 -31.14 3.42
C SER A 350 -8.06 -31.84 2.24
N GLU A 351 -7.96 -33.17 2.12
CA GLU A 351 -8.46 -33.89 0.94
C GLU A 351 -9.99 -34.06 0.90
N HIS A 352 -10.69 -33.89 2.02
CA HIS A 352 -12.12 -34.18 2.11
C HIS A 352 -12.91 -33.06 2.79
N GLU A 353 -14.07 -32.74 2.24
CA GLU A 353 -14.96 -31.71 2.78
C GLU A 353 -15.47 -32.07 4.19
N TRP A 354 -15.15 -31.22 5.15
CA TRP A 354 -15.67 -31.28 6.50
C TRP A 354 -17.14 -30.89 6.54
N THR A 355 -17.95 -31.70 7.21
CA THR A 355 -19.35 -31.35 7.50
C THR A 355 -19.43 -30.65 8.86
N PRO A 356 -19.87 -29.37 8.91
CA PRO A 356 -19.94 -28.61 10.16
C PRO A 356 -20.74 -29.32 11.27
N ILE A 357 -20.20 -29.35 12.49
CA ILE A 357 -20.89 -29.89 13.66
C ILE A 357 -22.10 -29.01 14.01
N LYS A 358 -23.25 -29.63 14.32
CA LYS A 358 -24.46 -28.90 14.76
C LYS A 358 -24.93 -29.40 16.12
N THR A 359 -24.93 -28.54 17.13
CA THR A 359 -25.30 -28.89 18.51
C THR A 359 -26.38 -27.97 19.06
N TRP A 360 -27.56 -28.01 18.43
CA TRP A 360 -28.72 -27.28 18.91
C TRP A 360 -29.47 -28.09 19.98
N GLY A 361 -29.53 -27.58 21.22
CA GLY A 361 -30.12 -28.25 22.37
C GLY A 361 -29.31 -28.06 23.65
N SER A 362 -29.57 -28.89 24.67
CA SER A 362 -28.86 -28.83 25.95
C SER A 362 -27.72 -29.85 26.01
N GLY A 363 -26.54 -29.43 26.46
CA GLY A 363 -25.38 -30.28 26.72
C GLY A 363 -24.17 -29.45 27.17
N ASN A 364 -23.21 -30.08 27.86
CA ASN A 364 -21.90 -29.50 28.15
C ASN A 364 -20.81 -30.37 27.52
N PHE A 365 -20.02 -29.78 26.62
CA PHE A 365 -18.98 -30.48 25.88
C PHE A 365 -17.61 -29.88 26.16
N THR A 366 -16.61 -30.74 26.32
CA THR A 366 -15.21 -30.33 26.43
C THR A 366 -14.42 -30.90 25.28
N PHE A 367 -13.71 -30.05 24.55
CA PHE A 367 -12.79 -30.43 23.48
C PHE A 367 -11.39 -29.92 23.84
N ASP A 368 -10.50 -30.83 24.21
CA ASP A 368 -9.11 -30.54 24.55
C ASP A 368 -8.22 -30.91 23.35
N GLY A 369 -7.73 -29.92 22.63
CA GLY A 369 -6.76 -30.14 21.56
C GLY A 369 -5.42 -30.66 22.08
N ASN A 370 -5.14 -30.59 23.39
CA ASN A 370 -3.92 -31.11 23.99
C ASN A 370 -2.62 -30.59 23.34
N GLY A 371 -2.66 -29.39 22.74
CA GLY A 371 -1.54 -28.79 22.02
C GLY A 371 -1.36 -29.29 20.59
N HIS A 372 -2.33 -30.03 20.06
CA HIS A 372 -2.32 -30.54 18.69
C HIS A 372 -3.06 -29.64 17.69
N GLU A 373 -2.77 -29.89 16.42
CA GLU A 373 -3.27 -29.10 15.31
C GLU A 373 -4.36 -29.82 14.48
N ILE A 374 -5.25 -29.03 13.89
CA ILE A 374 -6.12 -29.45 12.78
C ILE A 374 -5.74 -28.62 11.56
N SER A 375 -5.04 -29.24 10.61
CA SER A 375 -4.57 -28.63 9.39
C SER A 375 -5.52 -28.84 8.21
N GLY A 376 -5.57 -27.87 7.30
CA GLY A 376 -6.26 -27.99 6.03
C GLY A 376 -7.77 -28.16 6.13
N LEU A 377 -8.43 -27.70 7.20
CA LEU A 377 -9.89 -27.81 7.35
C LEU A 377 -10.61 -27.28 6.11
N ASN A 378 -11.14 -28.20 5.29
CA ASN A 378 -11.72 -27.90 4.00
C ASN A 378 -13.25 -27.89 4.08
N ILE A 379 -13.89 -26.75 3.82
CA ILE A 379 -15.35 -26.61 3.82
C ILE A 379 -15.77 -25.81 2.58
N ASP A 380 -16.59 -26.39 1.71
CA ASP A 380 -17.34 -25.64 0.71
C ASP A 380 -18.85 -25.82 0.94
N ALA A 381 -19.51 -24.75 1.40
CA ALA A 381 -20.91 -24.80 1.83
C ALA A 381 -21.82 -23.85 1.05
N GLU A 382 -23.06 -24.27 0.80
CA GLU A 382 -24.12 -23.43 0.22
C GLU A 382 -25.05 -22.78 1.28
N GLY A 383 -24.74 -22.95 2.58
CA GLY A 383 -25.62 -22.59 3.70
C GLY A 383 -25.05 -21.55 4.65
N ASP A 384 -25.86 -21.17 5.65
CA ASP A 384 -25.44 -20.30 6.75
C ASP A 384 -24.80 -21.08 7.91
N SER A 385 -24.10 -20.37 8.80
CA SER A 385 -23.46 -20.94 10.00
C SER A 385 -22.41 -22.00 9.66
N VAL A 386 -21.28 -21.54 9.12
CA VAL A 386 -20.21 -22.37 8.56
C VAL A 386 -18.92 -22.24 9.40
N GLY A 387 -18.36 -23.39 9.77
CA GLY A 387 -17.12 -23.53 10.54
C GLY A 387 -16.91 -24.98 10.97
N PHE A 388 -15.83 -25.27 11.69
CA PHE A 388 -15.61 -26.57 12.31
C PHE A 388 -16.86 -27.02 13.09
N ILE A 389 -17.42 -26.09 13.86
CA ILE A 389 -18.77 -26.14 14.42
C ILE A 389 -19.63 -25.12 13.67
N GLY A 390 -20.63 -25.60 12.96
CA GLY A 390 -21.54 -24.72 12.22
C GLY A 390 -22.38 -23.87 13.16
N SER A 391 -23.12 -24.53 14.07
CA SER A 391 -23.94 -23.83 15.06
C SER A 391 -24.10 -24.58 16.38
N ASN A 392 -24.21 -23.82 17.48
CA ASN A 392 -24.45 -24.37 18.81
C ASN A 392 -25.45 -23.55 19.64
N SER A 393 -26.27 -24.25 20.42
CA SER A 393 -26.89 -23.72 21.65
C SER A 393 -26.49 -24.51 22.90
N ALA A 394 -25.82 -25.65 22.73
CA ALA A 394 -25.15 -26.36 23.81
C ALA A 394 -23.85 -25.64 24.24
N ASN A 395 -23.39 -25.96 25.45
CA ASN A 395 -22.21 -25.35 26.06
C ASN A 395 -20.94 -26.04 25.57
N TRP A 396 -19.92 -25.24 25.26
CA TRP A 396 -18.63 -25.72 24.79
C TRP A 396 -17.50 -25.12 25.61
N THR A 397 -16.56 -25.97 26.01
CA THR A 397 -15.24 -25.57 26.50
C THR A 397 -14.21 -26.15 25.57
N ILE A 398 -13.45 -25.31 24.87
CA ILE A 398 -12.45 -25.72 23.90
C ILE A 398 -11.10 -25.15 24.33
N SER A 399 -10.06 -25.99 24.34
CA SER A 399 -8.73 -25.53 24.76
C SER A 399 -7.57 -26.21 24.06
N ASN A 400 -6.43 -25.51 23.96
CA ASN A 400 -5.15 -26.00 23.45
C ASN A 400 -5.24 -26.61 22.04
N LEU A 401 -5.85 -25.87 21.11
CA LEU A 401 -6.12 -26.34 19.76
C LEU A 401 -5.69 -25.28 18.74
N THR A 402 -4.92 -25.66 17.73
CA THR A 402 -4.57 -24.75 16.64
C THR A 402 -5.15 -25.25 15.33
N PHE A 403 -5.82 -24.38 14.58
CA PHE A 403 -6.18 -24.62 13.19
C PHE A 403 -5.09 -24.06 12.29
N VAL A 404 -4.65 -24.83 11.30
CA VAL A 404 -3.61 -24.40 10.34
C VAL A 404 -4.16 -24.47 8.91
N ASP A 405 -3.96 -23.42 8.13
CA ASP A 405 -4.26 -23.37 6.69
C ASP A 405 -5.68 -23.81 6.29
N SER A 406 -6.68 -23.43 7.09
CA SER A 406 -8.10 -23.75 6.83
C SER A 406 -8.59 -23.14 5.50
N GLN A 407 -9.37 -23.90 4.71
CA GLN A 407 -9.95 -23.47 3.45
C GLN A 407 -11.47 -23.50 3.55
N ILE A 408 -12.09 -22.35 3.81
CA ILE A 408 -13.52 -22.25 4.12
C ILE A 408 -14.19 -21.33 3.13
N SER A 409 -15.13 -21.86 2.36
CA SER A 409 -15.96 -21.13 1.40
C SER A 409 -17.44 -21.33 1.75
N ALA A 410 -18.20 -20.24 1.76
CA ALA A 410 -19.65 -20.29 1.90
C ALA A 410 -20.39 -19.27 1.04
N THR A 411 -21.62 -19.60 0.63
CA THR A 411 -22.49 -18.68 -0.14
C THR A 411 -23.43 -17.85 0.73
N GLU A 412 -23.52 -18.06 2.04
CA GLU A 412 -24.44 -17.30 2.90
C GLU A 412 -23.66 -16.67 4.07
N LYS A 413 -24.30 -16.48 5.22
CA LYS A 413 -23.79 -15.72 6.37
C LYS A 413 -23.34 -16.58 7.55
N PHE A 414 -22.55 -15.92 8.41
CA PHE A 414 -21.92 -16.43 9.63
C PHE A 414 -20.86 -17.49 9.32
N ILE A 415 -19.63 -17.02 9.11
CA ILE A 415 -18.51 -17.88 8.73
C ILE A 415 -17.36 -17.64 9.70
N GLY A 416 -16.82 -18.71 10.27
CA GLY A 416 -15.55 -18.66 11.01
C GLY A 416 -14.89 -20.02 11.08
N THR A 417 -13.59 -20.05 11.35
CA THR A 417 -12.84 -21.32 11.36
C THR A 417 -13.38 -22.28 12.39
N LEU A 418 -13.64 -21.79 13.61
CA LEU A 418 -14.14 -22.61 14.70
C LEU A 418 -15.67 -22.62 14.75
N PHE A 419 -16.32 -21.44 14.83
CA PHE A 419 -17.77 -21.33 14.90
C PHE A 419 -18.32 -20.50 13.74
N GLY A 420 -19.34 -21.03 13.05
CA GLY A 420 -20.19 -20.20 12.20
C GLY A 420 -21.09 -19.29 13.04
N TYR A 421 -21.99 -19.91 13.82
CA TYR A 421 -22.95 -19.24 14.70
C TYR A 421 -22.85 -19.74 16.14
N GLN A 422 -22.54 -18.84 17.07
CA GLN A 422 -22.42 -19.14 18.49
C GLN A 422 -23.58 -18.55 19.32
N TYR A 423 -24.26 -19.41 20.09
CA TYR A 423 -25.33 -19.03 21.02
C TYR A 423 -25.31 -19.78 22.36
N GLY A 424 -24.67 -20.95 22.51
CA GLY A 424 -24.54 -21.59 23.84
C GLY A 424 -23.56 -20.84 24.77
N HIS A 425 -23.34 -21.34 25.99
CA HIS A 425 -22.20 -20.86 26.80
C HIS A 425 -20.89 -21.40 26.21
N VAL A 426 -20.05 -20.54 25.65
CA VAL A 426 -18.78 -20.93 25.02
C VAL A 426 -17.60 -20.34 25.77
N VAL A 427 -16.60 -21.18 26.07
CA VAL A 427 -15.32 -20.82 26.66
C VAL A 427 -14.20 -21.36 25.76
N LEU A 428 -13.33 -20.47 25.28
CA LEU A 428 -12.14 -20.77 24.49
C LEU A 428 -10.89 -20.39 25.27
N ASN A 429 -9.91 -21.29 25.39
CA ASN A 429 -8.62 -21.00 26.03
C ASN A 429 -7.47 -21.57 25.21
N ASN A 430 -6.52 -20.77 24.73
CA ASN A 430 -5.43 -21.27 23.89
C ASN A 430 -5.96 -21.95 22.61
N VAL A 431 -6.77 -21.21 21.85
CA VAL A 431 -7.40 -21.70 20.61
C VAL A 431 -7.07 -20.75 19.46
N ASP A 432 -6.28 -21.25 18.51
CA ASP A 432 -5.62 -20.42 17.52
C ASP A 432 -6.00 -20.78 16.08
N VAL A 433 -5.82 -19.83 15.17
CA VAL A 433 -5.88 -20.03 13.72
C VAL A 433 -4.62 -19.42 13.11
N LYS A 434 -3.87 -20.22 12.34
CA LYS A 434 -2.65 -19.80 11.65
C LYS A 434 -2.78 -20.08 10.16
N GLY A 435 -2.74 -19.03 9.34
CA GLY A 435 -2.90 -19.15 7.90
C GLY A 435 -4.31 -19.60 7.46
N GLY A 436 -4.50 -19.69 6.16
CA GLY A 436 -5.76 -20.12 5.55
C GLY A 436 -6.58 -19.01 4.88
N TYR A 437 -7.69 -19.43 4.28
CA TYR A 437 -8.56 -18.60 3.46
C TYR A 437 -10.03 -18.82 3.86
N ILE A 438 -10.72 -17.74 4.23
CA ILE A 438 -12.14 -17.72 4.55
C ILE A 438 -12.85 -16.83 3.53
N GLU A 439 -13.75 -17.40 2.74
CA GLU A 439 -14.46 -16.69 1.67
C GLU A 439 -15.98 -16.76 1.79
N GLY A 440 -16.57 -15.57 1.83
CA GLY A 440 -17.95 -15.32 1.50
C GLY A 440 -18.12 -15.05 -0.01
N ARG A 441 -18.78 -15.96 -0.73
CA ARG A 441 -18.87 -15.92 -2.21
C ARG A 441 -19.91 -14.94 -2.77
N ASN A 442 -20.76 -14.31 -1.96
CA ASN A 442 -21.79 -13.40 -2.47
C ASN A 442 -22.10 -12.20 -1.56
N HIS A 443 -23.08 -11.40 -1.96
CA HIS A 443 -23.48 -10.18 -1.25
C HIS A 443 -24.27 -10.42 0.06
N PHE A 444 -24.56 -11.68 0.41
CA PHE A 444 -25.16 -12.07 1.68
C PHE A 444 -24.11 -12.57 2.68
N SER A 445 -22.87 -12.78 2.25
CA SER A 445 -21.78 -13.24 3.11
C SER A 445 -21.28 -12.15 4.04
N ILE A 446 -21.94 -12.09 5.20
CA ILE A 446 -21.75 -11.07 6.23
C ILE A 446 -21.40 -11.73 7.55
N ARG A 447 -20.67 -11.00 8.41
CA ARG A 447 -20.25 -11.44 9.75
C ARG A 447 -19.32 -12.65 9.65
N ILE A 448 -18.09 -12.38 9.26
CA ILE A 448 -17.04 -13.37 9.06
C ILE A 448 -15.91 -13.08 10.04
N GLY A 449 -15.55 -14.05 10.86
CA GLY A 449 -14.43 -13.95 11.80
C GLY A 449 -13.40 -15.02 11.54
N GLY A 450 -12.13 -14.78 11.86
CA GLY A 450 -11.11 -15.83 11.80
C GLY A 450 -11.45 -17.01 12.70
N LEU A 451 -11.95 -16.77 13.92
CA LEU A 451 -12.43 -17.82 14.82
C LEU A 451 -13.94 -18.01 14.77
N ILE A 452 -14.72 -16.92 14.93
CA ILE A 452 -16.19 -17.00 15.07
C ILE A 452 -16.87 -16.05 14.08
N GLY A 453 -17.81 -16.53 13.27
CA GLY A 453 -18.58 -15.68 12.36
C GLY A 453 -19.53 -14.73 13.09
N PHE A 454 -20.48 -15.28 13.85
CA PHE A 454 -21.48 -14.51 14.56
C PHE A 454 -21.76 -15.07 15.96
N SER A 455 -21.61 -14.22 16.97
CA SER A 455 -21.83 -14.52 18.38
C SER A 455 -23.04 -13.74 18.90
N VAL A 456 -23.92 -14.45 19.60
CA VAL A 456 -25.09 -13.87 20.28
C VAL A 456 -25.01 -14.26 21.75
N THR A 457 -24.86 -13.27 22.63
CA THR A 457 -24.68 -13.46 24.08
C THR A 457 -25.88 -12.90 24.85
N ASN A 458 -27.07 -13.42 24.55
CA ASN A 458 -28.32 -13.05 25.22
C ASN A 458 -29.09 -14.28 25.70
N ASP A 459 -30.17 -14.08 26.46
CA ASP A 459 -30.98 -15.17 27.04
C ASP A 459 -30.17 -16.22 27.81
N GLY A 460 -29.07 -15.79 28.44
CA GLY A 460 -28.15 -16.64 29.19
C GLY A 460 -26.94 -17.12 28.39
N ALA A 461 -26.89 -16.95 27.06
CA ALA A 461 -25.71 -17.22 26.25
C ALA A 461 -24.51 -16.35 26.62
N THR A 462 -23.30 -16.90 26.57
CA THR A 462 -22.06 -16.17 26.90
C THR A 462 -20.90 -16.59 26.00
N LEU A 463 -19.95 -15.68 25.76
CA LEU A 463 -18.68 -15.97 25.08
C LEU A 463 -17.50 -15.53 25.95
N ALA A 464 -16.60 -16.44 26.27
CA ALA A 464 -15.33 -16.12 26.92
C ALA A 464 -14.17 -16.67 26.09
N MET A 465 -13.21 -15.80 25.75
CA MET A 465 -12.00 -16.15 25.00
C MET A 465 -10.79 -15.68 25.80
N THR A 466 -9.82 -16.55 26.02
CA THR A 466 -8.55 -16.25 26.70
C THR A 466 -7.41 -16.84 25.90
N ASP A 467 -6.31 -16.10 25.70
CA ASP A 467 -5.12 -16.59 25.00
C ASP A 467 -5.47 -17.17 23.60
N CYS A 468 -6.28 -16.48 22.78
CA CYS A 468 -6.69 -16.99 21.46
C CYS A 468 -6.13 -16.11 20.36
N ASP A 469 -5.43 -16.71 19.39
CA ASP A 469 -4.71 -15.97 18.36
C ASP A 469 -5.18 -16.28 16.95
N VAL A 470 -5.28 -15.26 16.10
CA VAL A 470 -5.56 -15.39 14.66
C VAL A 470 -4.47 -14.69 13.88
N ASP A 471 -3.63 -15.47 13.22
CA ASP A 471 -2.45 -14.99 12.50
C ASP A 471 -2.45 -15.40 11.03
N GLY A 472 -2.16 -14.46 10.12
CA GLY A 472 -1.88 -14.77 8.71
C GLY A 472 -3.09 -15.24 7.87
N VAL A 473 -4.33 -15.05 8.34
CA VAL A 473 -5.55 -15.51 7.65
C VAL A 473 -6.01 -14.48 6.61
N THR A 474 -6.38 -14.94 5.42
CA THR A 474 -7.08 -14.09 4.44
C THR A 474 -8.59 -14.28 4.57
N ILE A 475 -9.32 -13.18 4.84
CA ILE A 475 -10.76 -13.18 5.10
C ILE A 475 -11.45 -12.30 4.06
N ARG A 476 -12.27 -12.90 3.21
CA ARG A 476 -13.03 -12.22 2.15
C ARG A 476 -14.52 -12.27 2.42
N GLY A 477 -15.20 -11.13 2.28
CA GLY A 477 -16.67 -11.09 2.35
C GLY A 477 -17.29 -9.74 2.06
N TYR A 478 -18.61 -9.65 2.23
CA TYR A 478 -19.39 -8.49 1.84
C TYR A 478 -19.35 -7.36 2.88
N HIS A 479 -19.55 -7.65 4.17
CA HIS A 479 -19.32 -6.72 5.27
C HIS A 479 -19.21 -7.44 6.64
N ASN A 480 -18.74 -6.73 7.67
CA ASN A 480 -18.48 -7.23 9.03
C ASN A 480 -17.45 -8.37 9.06
N LEU A 481 -16.24 -8.08 8.60
CA LEU A 481 -15.08 -8.98 8.72
C LEU A 481 -14.31 -8.64 9.98
N ALA A 482 -13.79 -9.63 10.69
CA ALA A 482 -12.92 -9.43 11.85
C ALA A 482 -11.88 -10.55 11.99
N GLY A 483 -10.75 -10.28 12.65
CA GLY A 483 -9.74 -11.31 12.94
C GLY A 483 -10.26 -12.37 13.91
N LEU A 484 -10.81 -11.97 15.07
CA LEU A 484 -11.34 -12.95 16.04
C LEU A 484 -12.81 -13.28 15.76
N VAL A 485 -13.72 -12.31 15.92
CA VAL A 485 -15.17 -12.52 15.89
C VAL A 485 -15.87 -11.57 14.93
N GLY A 486 -16.46 -12.10 13.86
CA GLY A 486 -17.08 -11.31 12.80
C GLY A 486 -18.15 -10.33 13.32
N THR A 487 -19.00 -10.74 14.25
CA THR A 487 -19.92 -9.86 14.98
C THR A 487 -20.33 -10.45 16.33
N VAL A 488 -20.51 -9.60 17.34
CA VAL A 488 -21.08 -9.93 18.66
C VAL A 488 -22.35 -9.11 18.91
N ILE A 489 -23.43 -9.75 19.38
CA ILE A 489 -24.66 -9.09 19.84
C ILE A 489 -24.85 -9.29 21.34
N GLU A 490 -25.01 -8.15 22.04
CA GLU A 490 -25.20 -8.00 23.51
C GLU A 490 -23.88 -8.21 24.32
N PRO A 491 -23.75 -7.71 25.57
CA PRO A 491 -22.43 -7.40 26.15
C PRO A 491 -21.77 -8.54 26.96
N ASP A 492 -22.32 -9.75 27.00
CA ASP A 492 -21.80 -10.86 27.80
C ASP A 492 -20.71 -11.66 27.05
N ALA A 493 -19.82 -10.92 26.38
CA ALA A 493 -18.63 -11.42 25.71
C ALA A 493 -17.35 -10.84 26.36
N THR A 494 -16.39 -11.71 26.70
CA THR A 494 -15.07 -11.32 27.23
C THR A 494 -13.96 -11.90 26.38
N MET A 495 -13.00 -11.06 25.99
CA MET A 495 -11.80 -11.48 25.25
C MET A 495 -10.58 -10.96 26.00
N ASP A 496 -9.72 -11.86 26.49
CA ASP A 496 -8.54 -11.51 27.28
C ASP A 496 -7.30 -12.13 26.67
N ASN A 497 -6.23 -11.35 26.55
CA ASN A 497 -4.96 -11.77 25.95
C ASN A 497 -5.10 -12.48 24.60
N CYS A 498 -5.99 -12.01 23.73
CA CYS A 498 -6.18 -12.57 22.38
C CYS A 498 -5.48 -11.69 21.34
N THR A 499 -4.99 -12.26 20.25
CA THR A 499 -4.33 -11.49 19.19
C THR A 499 -4.91 -11.71 17.79
N SER A 500 -4.80 -10.68 16.96
CA SER A 500 -5.19 -10.68 15.56
C SER A 500 -4.07 -10.06 14.74
N THR A 501 -3.26 -10.89 14.09
CA THR A 501 -2.02 -10.45 13.43
C THR A 501 -1.90 -10.88 11.97
N ASN A 502 -1.25 -10.05 11.16
CA ASN A 502 -0.89 -10.36 9.77
C ASN A 502 -2.04 -10.85 8.85
N ASN A 503 -3.29 -10.58 9.22
CA ASN A 503 -4.48 -11.00 8.49
C ASN A 503 -4.75 -10.07 7.30
N LYS A 504 -5.29 -10.62 6.21
CA LYS A 504 -5.70 -9.85 5.03
C LYS A 504 -7.22 -9.84 4.90
N PHE A 505 -7.83 -8.67 5.03
CA PHE A 505 -9.28 -8.49 4.89
C PHE A 505 -9.65 -8.01 3.49
N ILE A 506 -10.46 -8.77 2.76
CA ILE A 506 -10.92 -8.43 1.40
C ILE A 506 -12.41 -8.10 1.43
N LEU A 507 -12.73 -6.81 1.36
CA LEU A 507 -14.12 -6.32 1.35
C LEU A 507 -14.65 -6.18 -0.07
N THR A 508 -15.89 -6.63 -0.30
CA THR A 508 -16.57 -6.53 -1.61
C THR A 508 -17.71 -5.48 -1.66
N ASN A 509 -17.94 -4.73 -0.58
CA ASN A 509 -18.83 -3.55 -0.54
C ASN A 509 -18.20 -2.31 0.13
N ALA A 510 -18.30 -1.14 -0.53
CA ALA A 510 -17.74 0.14 -0.09
C ALA A 510 -18.54 0.81 1.03
N LYS A 511 -19.75 0.32 1.34
CA LYS A 511 -20.60 0.91 2.38
C LYS A 511 -20.08 0.56 3.78
N GLN A 512 -19.02 1.23 4.22
CA GLN A 512 -18.66 1.40 5.62
C GLN A 512 -19.14 2.74 6.21
N THR A 513 -19.96 3.52 5.51
CA THR A 513 -20.40 4.83 6.01
C THR A 513 -21.80 4.75 6.63
N THR A 514 -21.86 4.66 7.96
CA THR A 514 -22.19 5.78 8.86
C THR A 514 -22.25 5.27 10.30
N ALA A 515 -21.45 5.89 11.15
CA ALA A 515 -21.44 5.71 12.59
C ALA A 515 -22.83 5.89 13.21
N THR A 516 -23.28 4.86 13.92
CA THR A 516 -23.61 5.00 15.35
C THR A 516 -22.63 4.08 16.08
N GLU A 517 -21.51 4.67 16.49
CA GLU A 517 -20.58 4.25 17.54
C GLU A 517 -20.42 2.72 17.76
N SER A 518 -19.44 2.08 17.10
CA SER A 518 -18.57 0.97 17.63
C SER A 518 -17.88 0.07 16.57
N ALA A 519 -18.15 0.18 15.27
CA ALA A 519 -17.67 -0.80 14.28
C ALA A 519 -16.37 -0.44 13.51
N TRP A 520 -15.43 0.28 14.16
CA TRP A 520 -14.15 0.69 13.56
C TRP A 520 -12.99 -0.28 13.81
N TRP A 521 -13.22 -1.58 14.02
CA TRP A 521 -12.09 -2.51 14.15
C TRP A 521 -12.37 -3.84 13.44
N PRO A 522 -11.92 -4.01 12.18
CA PRO A 522 -11.82 -5.34 11.56
C PRO A 522 -10.81 -6.27 12.28
N PHE A 523 -10.30 -5.88 13.45
CA PHE A 523 -9.19 -6.55 14.09
C PHE A 523 -9.64 -7.57 15.12
N ASP A 524 -10.58 -7.24 16.02
CA ASP A 524 -10.98 -8.16 17.10
C ASP A 524 -12.45 -8.57 17.01
N ALA A 525 -13.41 -7.65 17.18
CA ALA A 525 -14.83 -7.96 17.05
C ALA A 525 -15.73 -6.76 16.68
N ASN A 526 -16.74 -6.99 15.84
CA ASN A 526 -17.76 -5.97 15.55
C ASN A 526 -18.93 -6.05 16.55
N ALA A 527 -19.09 -5.06 17.43
CA ALA A 527 -20.27 -4.98 18.31
C ALA A 527 -21.48 -4.41 17.56
N TYR A 528 -22.66 -5.02 17.71
CA TYR A 528 -23.91 -4.53 17.11
C TYR A 528 -24.88 -4.03 18.20
N LYS A 529 -24.53 -2.92 18.89
CA LYS A 529 -25.44 -2.01 19.61
C LYS A 529 -24.68 -0.80 20.21
N GLU A 530 -25.27 0.40 20.11
CA GLU A 530 -24.76 1.63 20.75
C GLU A 530 -24.75 1.46 22.29
N GLY A 531 -23.57 1.60 22.92
CA GLY A 531 -23.37 1.46 24.37
C GLY A 531 -23.02 0.07 24.91
N ALA A 532 -22.79 -0.95 24.05
CA ALA A 532 -22.24 -2.23 24.47
C ALA A 532 -20.71 -2.15 24.58
N SER A 533 -20.14 -2.43 25.76
CA SER A 533 -18.69 -2.57 25.94
C SER A 533 -18.30 -4.05 25.88
N ILE A 534 -17.62 -4.48 24.82
CA ILE A 534 -16.86 -5.73 24.86
C ILE A 534 -15.66 -5.48 25.78
N LYS A 535 -15.43 -6.30 26.80
CA LYS A 535 -14.20 -6.23 27.59
C LYS A 535 -13.12 -6.94 26.78
N THR A 536 -12.31 -6.18 26.07
CA THR A 536 -11.18 -6.69 25.29
C THR A 536 -9.86 -6.26 25.92
N ASN A 537 -8.95 -7.22 26.07
CA ASN A 537 -7.53 -6.99 26.29
C ASN A 537 -6.79 -7.72 25.14
N CYS A 538 -7.03 -7.24 23.92
CA CYS A 538 -6.58 -7.88 22.69
C CYS A 538 -5.54 -7.02 21.98
N THR A 539 -4.64 -7.65 21.23
CA THR A 539 -3.61 -6.96 20.45
C THR A 539 -3.79 -7.22 18.97
N HIS A 540 -3.66 -6.18 18.14
CA HIS A 540 -3.71 -6.32 16.69
C HIS A 540 -2.53 -5.64 16.00
N SER A 541 -1.88 -6.32 15.05
CA SER A 541 -0.71 -5.78 14.32
C SER A 541 -0.52 -6.43 12.96
N GLY A 542 0.10 -5.76 12.00
CA GLY A 542 0.42 -6.34 10.67
C GLY A 542 -0.79 -6.64 9.76
N ASN A 543 -2.02 -6.43 10.22
CA ASN A 543 -3.23 -6.68 9.43
C ASN A 543 -3.37 -5.67 8.26
N THR A 544 -3.81 -6.16 7.10
CA THR A 544 -4.05 -5.36 5.90
C THR A 544 -5.50 -5.46 5.45
N SER A 545 -6.01 -4.44 4.75
CA SER A 545 -7.32 -4.49 4.12
C SER A 545 -7.25 -4.08 2.65
N GLU A 546 -8.03 -4.77 1.83
CA GLU A 546 -8.20 -4.53 0.42
C GLU A 546 -9.69 -4.38 0.12
N TYR A 547 -10.03 -3.33 -0.63
CA TYR A 547 -11.38 -3.16 -1.16
C TYR A 547 -11.42 -3.62 -2.61
N VAL A 548 -12.14 -4.71 -2.88
CA VAL A 548 -12.36 -5.20 -4.23
C VAL A 548 -13.71 -4.65 -4.70
N GLY A 549 -13.65 -3.72 -5.66
CA GLY A 549 -14.85 -3.13 -6.25
C GLY A 549 -15.85 -4.19 -6.75
N ARG A 550 -17.13 -3.83 -6.72
CA ARG A 550 -18.23 -4.69 -7.14
C ARG A 550 -18.12 -5.00 -8.63
N SER A 551 -18.02 -6.27 -8.99
CA SER A 551 -18.05 -6.70 -10.39
C SER A 551 -19.45 -6.54 -10.99
N VAL A 552 -19.52 -6.00 -12.20
CA VAL A 552 -20.73 -5.90 -13.01
C VAL A 552 -20.43 -6.36 -14.43
N ALA A 553 -21.31 -7.17 -15.02
CA ALA A 553 -21.08 -7.81 -16.33
C ALA A 553 -22.21 -7.57 -17.34
N THR A 554 -23.31 -6.96 -16.92
CA THR A 554 -24.45 -6.65 -17.79
C THR A 554 -24.91 -5.20 -17.68
N VAL A 555 -25.63 -4.73 -18.70
CA VAL A 555 -26.21 -3.37 -18.71
C VAL A 555 -27.15 -3.15 -17.52
N ASP A 556 -28.04 -4.12 -17.24
CA ASP A 556 -29.00 -4.00 -16.14
C ASP A 556 -28.30 -4.00 -14.78
N GLU A 557 -27.24 -4.79 -14.60
CA GLU A 557 -26.42 -4.78 -13.39
C GLU A 557 -25.76 -3.42 -13.18
N LEU A 558 -25.08 -2.89 -14.20
CA LEU A 558 -24.40 -1.60 -14.12
C LEU A 558 -25.37 -0.47 -13.79
N VAL A 559 -26.50 -0.39 -14.50
CA VAL A 559 -27.52 0.66 -14.29
C VAL A 559 -28.12 0.56 -12.89
N ASN A 560 -28.50 -0.64 -12.44
CA ASN A 560 -29.08 -0.83 -11.11
C ASN A 560 -28.06 -0.58 -9.99
N ALA A 561 -26.81 -0.99 -10.19
CA ALA A 561 -25.73 -0.79 -9.24
C ALA A 561 -25.44 0.70 -9.05
N VAL A 562 -25.27 1.46 -10.13
CA VAL A 562 -25.02 2.91 -10.07
C VAL A 562 -26.22 3.67 -9.46
N LYS A 563 -27.45 3.26 -9.81
CA LYS A 563 -28.67 3.83 -9.23
C LYS A 563 -28.72 3.64 -7.71
N GLY A 564 -28.36 2.46 -7.22
CA GLY A 564 -28.32 2.10 -5.79
C GLY A 564 -27.01 2.38 -5.08
N ALA A 565 -26.02 2.97 -5.77
CA ALA A 565 -24.65 3.05 -5.30
C ALA A 565 -24.52 3.76 -3.94
N ALA A 566 -23.68 3.18 -3.07
CA ALA A 566 -23.21 3.84 -1.86
C ALA A 566 -22.09 4.85 -2.19
N LYS A 567 -21.83 5.76 -1.25
CA LYS A 567 -20.72 6.72 -1.36
C LYS A 567 -19.38 5.95 -1.36
N GLY A 568 -18.49 6.26 -2.29
CA GLY A 568 -17.17 5.64 -2.46
C GLY A 568 -17.18 4.29 -3.19
N GLU A 569 -18.30 3.87 -3.79
CA GLU A 569 -18.40 2.54 -4.42
C GLU A 569 -17.60 2.45 -5.72
N ILE A 570 -16.77 1.41 -5.83
CA ILE A 570 -16.01 1.07 -7.04
C ILE A 570 -16.75 -0.04 -7.78
N PHE A 571 -17.01 0.16 -9.08
CA PHE A 571 -17.59 -0.82 -9.99
C PHE A 571 -16.55 -1.31 -10.98
N ASN A 572 -16.20 -2.59 -10.91
CA ASN A 572 -15.33 -3.26 -11.87
C ASN A 572 -16.19 -3.80 -13.01
N ILE A 573 -16.18 -3.12 -14.15
CA ILE A 573 -17.04 -3.41 -15.29
C ILE A 573 -16.32 -4.41 -16.19
N ALA A 574 -16.92 -5.58 -16.40
CA ALA A 574 -16.36 -6.60 -17.27
C ALA A 574 -16.31 -6.13 -18.74
N GLU A 575 -15.32 -6.63 -19.47
CA GLU A 575 -15.16 -6.43 -20.92
C GLU A 575 -16.48 -6.58 -21.68
N GLY A 576 -16.79 -5.62 -22.55
CA GLY A 576 -17.99 -5.63 -23.38
C GLY A 576 -18.51 -4.26 -23.76
N THR A 577 -19.56 -4.28 -24.57
CA THR A 577 -20.25 -3.09 -25.07
C THR A 577 -21.55 -2.86 -24.32
N TYR A 578 -21.67 -1.69 -23.70
CA TYR A 578 -22.80 -1.22 -22.90
C TYR A 578 -23.46 -0.04 -23.62
N PRO A 579 -24.44 -0.28 -24.51
CA PRO A 579 -25.06 0.74 -25.37
C PRO A 579 -26.06 1.65 -24.63
N VAL A 580 -25.70 2.06 -23.42
CA VAL A 580 -26.50 2.83 -22.47
C VAL A 580 -25.78 4.14 -22.11
N VAL A 581 -26.56 5.20 -21.93
CA VAL A 581 -26.10 6.41 -21.24
C VAL A 581 -26.33 6.22 -19.74
N LEU A 582 -25.26 6.27 -18.97
CA LEU A 582 -25.30 6.02 -17.53
C LEU A 582 -25.61 7.31 -16.76
N ASP A 583 -26.76 7.33 -16.08
CA ASP A 583 -27.16 8.46 -15.23
C ASP A 583 -26.40 8.42 -13.89
N VAL A 584 -25.60 9.45 -13.61
CA VAL A 584 -24.83 9.60 -12.36
C VAL A 584 -25.33 10.78 -11.53
N VAL A 585 -26.65 10.99 -11.51
CA VAL A 585 -27.33 12.06 -10.77
C VAL A 585 -27.60 11.68 -9.31
N GLY A 586 -27.76 12.68 -8.45
CA GLY A 586 -28.20 12.47 -7.06
C GLY A 586 -27.07 12.23 -6.06
N GLN A 587 -26.01 13.05 -6.08
CA GLN A 587 -24.89 13.00 -5.12
C GLN A 587 -24.18 11.64 -5.14
N LYS A 588 -23.91 11.14 -6.35
CA LYS A 588 -23.10 9.94 -6.52
C LYS A 588 -21.65 10.25 -6.16
N ASP A 589 -21.00 9.32 -5.49
CA ASP A 589 -19.57 9.32 -5.23
C ASP A 589 -19.08 7.92 -5.57
N ILE A 590 -18.63 7.72 -6.81
CA ILE A 590 -18.38 6.38 -7.36
C ILE A 590 -17.15 6.36 -8.26
N THR A 591 -16.56 5.17 -8.40
CA THR A 591 -15.52 4.88 -9.40
C THR A 591 -16.02 3.83 -10.38
N LEU A 592 -15.91 4.11 -11.68
CA LEU A 592 -16.20 3.17 -12.76
C LEU A 592 -14.87 2.71 -13.36
N LYS A 593 -14.55 1.42 -13.24
CA LYS A 593 -13.26 0.86 -13.66
C LYS A 593 -13.46 -0.22 -14.70
N ALA A 594 -12.77 -0.10 -15.83
CA ALA A 594 -12.75 -1.13 -16.86
C ALA A 594 -11.92 -2.34 -16.41
N ASN A 595 -12.45 -3.56 -16.63
CA ASN A 595 -11.73 -4.82 -16.52
C ASN A 595 -11.66 -5.47 -17.90
N GLY A 596 -10.69 -5.01 -18.71
CA GLY A 596 -10.60 -5.30 -20.15
C GLY A 596 -11.16 -4.15 -21.00
N GLU A 597 -11.51 -4.44 -22.26
CA GLU A 597 -12.08 -3.43 -23.17
C GLU A 597 -13.56 -3.17 -22.85
N VAL A 598 -13.86 -2.01 -22.24
CA VAL A 598 -15.23 -1.59 -21.90
C VAL A 598 -15.64 -0.40 -22.75
N ILE A 599 -16.76 -0.55 -23.48
CA ILE A 599 -17.32 0.50 -24.33
C ILE A 599 -18.69 0.94 -23.80
N LEU A 600 -18.81 2.19 -23.36
CA LEU A 600 -20.06 2.80 -22.87
C LEU A 600 -20.58 3.85 -23.86
N ALA A 601 -21.90 3.98 -24.01
CA ALA A 601 -22.45 4.98 -24.93
C ALA A 601 -22.31 6.41 -24.41
N GLY A 602 -22.43 6.61 -23.09
CA GLY A 602 -22.19 7.91 -22.48
C GLY A 602 -22.44 7.95 -20.98
N LEU A 603 -22.17 9.11 -20.38
CA LEU A 603 -22.34 9.39 -18.95
C LEU A 603 -23.04 10.73 -18.75
N ASP A 604 -24.13 10.73 -17.98
CA ASP A 604 -25.05 11.86 -17.84
C ASP A 604 -25.16 12.37 -16.40
N HIS A 605 -24.83 13.66 -16.20
CA HIS A 605 -25.05 14.39 -14.97
C HIS A 605 -25.76 15.74 -15.22
N GLN A 606 -27.06 15.71 -15.50
CA GLN A 606 -27.88 16.90 -15.72
C GLN A 606 -28.51 17.46 -14.42
N THR A 607 -27.71 17.94 -13.45
CA THR A 607 -28.21 18.66 -12.27
C THR A 607 -27.27 19.79 -11.79
N ASN A 608 -27.83 20.95 -11.43
CA ASN A 608 -27.14 22.17 -10.94
C ASN A 608 -27.44 22.39 -9.44
N GLY A 609 -27.16 21.42 -8.57
CA GLY A 609 -27.44 21.61 -7.13
C GLY A 609 -27.26 20.36 -6.28
N VAL A 610 -26.97 19.24 -6.94
CA VAL A 610 -26.77 17.94 -6.32
C VAL A 610 -25.52 17.30 -6.96
N PRO A 611 -24.33 17.91 -6.76
CA PRO A 611 -23.12 17.53 -7.46
C PRO A 611 -22.73 16.09 -7.13
N SER A 612 -22.28 15.35 -8.13
CA SER A 612 -21.68 14.02 -7.97
C SER A 612 -20.16 14.10 -8.14
N THR A 613 -19.45 13.23 -7.45
CA THR A 613 -18.03 12.93 -7.65
C THR A 613 -17.91 11.61 -8.40
N VAL A 614 -17.34 11.62 -9.60
CA VAL A 614 -17.26 10.42 -10.44
C VAL A 614 -15.85 10.27 -10.99
N LYS A 615 -15.21 9.15 -10.65
CA LYS A 615 -13.95 8.74 -11.25
C LYS A 615 -14.19 7.66 -12.29
N VAL A 616 -13.51 7.74 -13.43
CA VAL A 616 -13.59 6.75 -14.50
C VAL A 616 -12.18 6.33 -14.91
N GLU A 617 -11.92 5.02 -14.95
CA GLU A 617 -10.62 4.43 -15.27
C GLU A 617 -10.74 3.48 -16.46
N GLY A 618 -10.03 3.75 -17.56
CA GLY A 618 -9.84 2.82 -18.68
C GLY A 618 -11.05 2.58 -19.60
N ILE A 619 -12.12 3.36 -19.46
CA ILE A 619 -13.35 3.20 -20.25
C ILE A 619 -13.27 3.92 -21.60
N THR A 620 -13.75 3.26 -22.66
CA THR A 620 -14.06 3.91 -23.94
C THR A 620 -15.50 4.39 -23.96
N PHE A 621 -15.73 5.66 -24.26
CA PHE A 621 -17.03 6.21 -24.56
C PHE A 621 -17.22 6.34 -26.07
N ASP A 622 -18.24 5.70 -26.65
CA ASP A 622 -18.61 5.85 -28.07
C ASP A 622 -20.07 6.32 -28.16
N ASN A 623 -20.28 7.60 -28.45
CA ASN A 623 -21.64 8.15 -28.51
C ASN A 623 -22.45 7.69 -29.73
N SER A 624 -21.87 6.94 -30.67
CA SER A 624 -22.59 6.36 -31.81
C SER A 624 -23.34 5.06 -31.49
N ILE A 625 -23.03 4.41 -30.36
CA ILE A 625 -23.65 3.13 -29.98
C ILE A 625 -24.88 3.29 -29.08
N VAL A 626 -25.37 4.53 -28.87
CA VAL A 626 -26.49 4.81 -27.98
C VAL A 626 -27.79 4.16 -28.49
N THR A 627 -28.47 3.39 -27.64
CA THR A 627 -29.76 2.74 -27.99
C THR A 627 -30.94 3.23 -27.16
N THR A 628 -30.69 3.89 -26.03
CA THR A 628 -31.70 4.11 -24.98
C THR A 628 -32.33 5.50 -24.94
N ARG A 629 -31.95 6.47 -25.81
CA ARG A 629 -32.51 7.83 -25.82
C ARG A 629 -32.70 8.40 -27.24
N ALA A 630 -33.74 9.24 -27.41
CA ALA A 630 -34.45 9.57 -28.65
C ALA A 630 -33.60 10.14 -29.82
N GLU A 631 -34.13 9.99 -31.04
CA GLU A 631 -33.67 10.68 -32.25
C GLU A 631 -33.50 12.19 -31.98
N GLY A 632 -32.26 12.64 -31.80
CA GLY A 632 -31.93 14.04 -31.63
C GLY A 632 -31.01 14.42 -30.47
N GLY A 633 -30.55 13.49 -29.64
CA GLY A 633 -29.59 13.74 -28.54
C GLY A 633 -30.23 13.63 -27.16
N TRP A 634 -29.41 13.28 -26.17
CA TRP A 634 -29.84 12.94 -24.80
C TRP A 634 -29.50 14.00 -23.75
N PHE A 635 -28.52 14.85 -24.02
CA PHE A 635 -28.15 15.96 -23.14
C PHE A 635 -28.98 17.18 -23.54
N THR A 636 -29.96 17.51 -22.69
CA THR A 636 -30.93 18.57 -22.94
C THR A 636 -30.38 19.92 -22.48
N GLY A 637 -30.79 21.02 -23.12
CA GLY A 637 -30.29 22.37 -22.84
C GLY A 637 -31.14 23.42 -23.57
N THR A 638 -30.64 24.65 -23.75
CA THR A 638 -31.34 25.67 -24.57
C THR A 638 -31.12 25.38 -26.06
N SER A 639 -31.77 24.33 -26.59
CA SER A 639 -31.93 23.93 -28.01
C SER A 639 -30.74 24.22 -28.98
N PRO A 640 -30.18 23.20 -29.67
CA PRO A 640 -30.66 21.83 -29.82
C PRO A 640 -30.15 20.86 -28.73
N ASN A 641 -30.85 19.74 -28.55
CA ASN A 641 -30.37 18.62 -27.72
C ASN A 641 -29.04 18.08 -28.29
N MET A 642 -28.11 17.74 -27.40
CA MET A 642 -26.77 17.28 -27.74
C MET A 642 -26.61 15.78 -27.43
N ALA A 643 -25.68 15.12 -28.12
CA ALA A 643 -25.34 13.71 -27.88
C ALA A 643 -23.86 13.59 -27.48
N PRO A 644 -23.46 14.09 -26.30
CA PRO A 644 -22.08 13.98 -25.89
C PRO A 644 -21.70 12.54 -25.54
N CYS A 645 -20.40 12.26 -25.37
CA CYS A 645 -19.94 11.10 -24.61
C CYS A 645 -20.17 11.35 -23.11
N VAL A 646 -19.89 12.57 -22.64
CA VAL A 646 -20.11 12.98 -21.24
C VAL A 646 -20.80 14.34 -21.20
N GLY A 647 -21.91 14.43 -20.47
CA GLY A 647 -22.67 15.65 -20.27
C GLY A 647 -22.78 16.00 -18.79
N ALA A 648 -22.41 17.22 -18.39
CA ALA A 648 -22.48 17.66 -16.99
C ALA A 648 -23.02 19.08 -16.82
N TRP A 649 -23.85 19.27 -15.78
CA TRP A 649 -24.32 20.58 -15.29
C TRP A 649 -23.72 20.98 -13.93
N GLY A 650 -23.09 20.06 -13.21
CA GLY A 650 -22.46 20.26 -11.90
C GLY A 650 -21.56 19.06 -11.58
N GLY A 651 -20.73 19.13 -10.54
CA GLY A 651 -19.99 17.97 -10.01
C GLY A 651 -18.52 17.89 -10.41
N HIS A 652 -17.86 16.84 -9.93
CA HIS A 652 -16.42 16.63 -10.01
C HIS A 652 -16.12 15.32 -10.75
N PHE A 653 -15.47 15.42 -11.90
CA PHE A 653 -15.24 14.27 -12.77
C PHE A 653 -13.75 14.11 -13.06
N THR A 654 -13.25 12.89 -12.87
CA THR A 654 -11.88 12.50 -13.24
C THR A 654 -11.94 11.33 -14.21
N PHE A 655 -11.19 11.43 -15.31
CA PHE A 655 -11.07 10.42 -16.35
C PHE A 655 -9.59 10.07 -16.54
N ASP A 656 -9.24 8.83 -16.23
CA ASP A 656 -7.88 8.30 -16.35
C ASP A 656 -7.85 7.22 -17.43
N ASP A 657 -6.94 7.36 -18.39
CA ASP A 657 -6.73 6.41 -19.49
C ASP A 657 -8.01 6.10 -20.30
N CYS A 658 -8.91 7.08 -20.41
CA CYS A 658 -10.17 6.94 -21.14
C CYS A 658 -10.05 7.30 -22.63
N LYS A 659 -10.92 6.71 -23.45
CA LYS A 659 -11.06 7.06 -24.87
C LYS A 659 -12.45 7.60 -25.15
N PHE A 660 -12.55 8.63 -25.98
CA PHE A 660 -13.81 9.26 -26.38
C PHE A 660 -13.92 9.27 -27.91
N ILE A 661 -14.81 8.44 -28.45
CA ILE A 661 -15.09 8.31 -29.87
C ILE A 661 -16.33 9.16 -30.19
N VAL A 662 -16.12 10.19 -31.01
CA VAL A 662 -17.14 11.20 -31.32
C VAL A 662 -17.65 11.01 -32.75
N ALA A 663 -18.92 10.65 -32.92
CA ALA A 663 -19.47 10.29 -34.23
C ALA A 663 -19.53 11.46 -35.24
N GLY A 664 -19.99 12.63 -34.77
CA GLY A 664 -20.15 13.85 -35.59
C GLY A 664 -21.26 13.82 -36.66
N THR A 665 -21.96 12.69 -36.86
CA THR A 665 -22.86 12.45 -38.00
C THR A 665 -24.08 13.37 -38.05
N SER A 666 -24.63 13.81 -36.92
CA SER A 666 -25.77 14.74 -36.88
C SER A 666 -25.37 16.18 -36.58
N GLY A 667 -24.08 16.42 -36.28
CA GLY A 667 -23.55 17.70 -35.82
C GLY A 667 -23.88 18.02 -34.35
N ARG A 668 -24.54 17.09 -33.65
CA ARG A 668 -24.93 17.22 -32.22
C ARG A 668 -24.01 16.42 -31.30
N GLU A 669 -23.15 15.59 -31.86
CA GLU A 669 -22.20 14.76 -31.13
C GLU A 669 -20.97 15.56 -30.73
N THR A 670 -20.51 15.36 -29.50
CA THR A 670 -19.26 15.91 -28.99
C THR A 670 -18.68 14.93 -27.96
N GLY A 671 -17.40 15.04 -27.59
CA GLY A 671 -16.87 14.24 -26.49
C GLY A 671 -17.47 14.71 -25.17
N ILE A 672 -17.06 15.89 -24.72
CA ILE A 672 -17.50 16.47 -23.44
C ILE A 672 -18.39 17.68 -23.69
N MET A 673 -19.49 17.79 -22.93
CA MET A 673 -20.42 18.90 -23.01
C MET A 673 -20.78 19.44 -21.63
N THR A 674 -20.72 20.76 -21.48
CA THR A 674 -21.45 21.48 -20.44
C THR A 674 -22.34 22.55 -21.06
N TRP A 675 -23.34 23.02 -20.32
CA TRP A 675 -24.26 24.05 -20.79
C TRP A 675 -24.59 25.04 -19.67
N TRP A 676 -23.97 26.23 -19.69
CA TRP A 676 -24.21 27.34 -18.75
C TRP A 676 -24.47 26.88 -17.31
N THR A 677 -23.49 26.16 -16.76
CA THR A 677 -23.58 25.60 -15.42
C THR A 677 -23.63 26.71 -14.37
N VAL A 678 -24.50 26.55 -13.38
CA VAL A 678 -24.66 27.50 -12.27
C VAL A 678 -23.71 27.16 -11.13
N ASP A 679 -23.55 25.86 -10.89
CA ASP A 679 -22.58 25.32 -9.95
C ASP A 679 -21.28 24.98 -10.67
N LEU A 680 -20.20 24.90 -9.89
CA LEU A 680 -18.90 24.52 -10.41
C LEU A 680 -18.94 23.09 -10.95
N VAL A 681 -18.46 22.94 -12.18
CA VAL A 681 -18.02 21.66 -12.73
C VAL A 681 -16.51 21.62 -12.72
N THR A 682 -15.90 20.57 -12.18
CA THR A 682 -14.46 20.35 -12.32
C THR A 682 -14.22 19.12 -13.17
N PHE A 683 -13.45 19.26 -14.24
CA PHE A 683 -13.00 18.13 -15.04
C PHE A 683 -11.49 17.93 -14.92
N LYS A 684 -11.08 16.67 -14.75
CA LYS A 684 -9.70 16.25 -14.87
C LYS A 684 -9.60 15.10 -15.88
N PHE A 685 -8.74 15.24 -16.88
CA PHE A 685 -8.47 14.22 -17.88
C PHE A 685 -6.97 13.91 -17.87
N ASN A 686 -6.61 12.65 -17.65
CA ASN A 686 -5.22 12.20 -17.66
C ASN A 686 -5.05 11.07 -18.68
N ASN A 687 -4.10 11.25 -19.61
CA ASN A 687 -3.76 10.25 -20.64
C ASN A 687 -4.95 9.84 -21.53
N CYS A 688 -5.94 10.70 -21.71
CA CYS A 688 -7.14 10.39 -22.48
C CYS A 688 -6.96 10.59 -23.99
N VAL A 689 -7.76 9.90 -24.79
CA VAL A 689 -7.78 10.05 -26.26
C VAL A 689 -9.14 10.55 -26.73
N PHE A 690 -9.18 11.63 -27.50
CA PHE A 690 -10.37 12.16 -28.16
C PHE A 690 -10.26 11.96 -29.68
N GLU A 691 -11.09 11.06 -30.21
CA GLU A 691 -11.07 10.65 -31.61
C GLU A 691 -12.37 11.02 -32.32
N GLY A 692 -12.25 11.61 -33.51
CA GLY A 692 -13.39 11.76 -34.41
C GLY A 692 -13.61 10.44 -35.15
N LYS A 693 -14.77 9.80 -34.94
CA LYS A 693 -15.12 8.56 -35.64
C LYS A 693 -15.06 8.78 -37.15
N ASP A 694 -14.39 7.87 -37.85
CA ASP A 694 -14.19 7.94 -39.30
C ASP A 694 -13.63 9.29 -39.79
N ASN A 695 -12.90 10.01 -38.92
CA ASN A 695 -12.37 11.34 -39.19
C ASN A 695 -13.45 12.38 -39.57
N HIS A 696 -14.64 12.31 -38.99
CA HIS A 696 -15.77 13.16 -39.37
C HIS A 696 -15.53 14.65 -39.04
N ALA A 697 -15.73 15.55 -40.02
CA ALA A 697 -15.44 17.00 -39.91
C ALA A 697 -16.24 17.72 -38.81
N SER A 698 -17.44 17.23 -38.46
CA SER A 698 -18.25 17.81 -37.37
C SER A 698 -17.88 17.28 -35.99
N ALA A 699 -17.04 16.24 -35.88
CA ALA A 699 -16.67 15.64 -34.61
C ALA A 699 -15.74 16.59 -33.84
N ARG A 700 -16.10 16.84 -32.57
CA ARG A 700 -15.41 17.80 -31.71
C ARG A 700 -15.21 17.20 -30.32
N ALA A 701 -14.00 17.34 -29.79
CA ALA A 701 -13.63 16.74 -28.52
C ALA A 701 -14.42 17.34 -27.37
N MET A 702 -14.51 18.68 -27.26
CA MET A 702 -15.23 19.29 -26.14
C MET A 702 -15.95 20.59 -26.50
N GLN A 703 -17.03 20.85 -25.79
CA GLN A 703 -17.80 22.09 -25.83
C GLN A 703 -18.18 22.49 -24.41
N ILE A 704 -17.52 23.52 -23.91
CA ILE A 704 -17.54 23.87 -22.50
C ILE A 704 -18.07 25.30 -22.33
N TYR A 705 -19.14 25.41 -21.55
CA TYR A 705 -19.83 26.65 -21.23
C TYR A 705 -20.20 26.71 -19.74
N GLY A 706 -19.99 27.86 -19.10
CA GLY A 706 -20.46 28.14 -17.74
C GLY A 706 -19.35 28.15 -16.68
N LYS A 707 -19.69 27.83 -15.42
CA LYS A 707 -18.71 27.75 -14.33
C LYS A 707 -17.95 26.41 -14.36
N VAL A 708 -16.84 26.38 -15.09
CA VAL A 708 -16.10 25.14 -15.33
C VAL A 708 -14.59 25.34 -15.15
N ASP A 709 -14.01 24.58 -14.24
CA ASP A 709 -12.56 24.43 -14.13
C ASP A 709 -12.11 23.12 -14.78
N MET A 710 -10.97 23.16 -15.49
CA MET A 710 -10.49 22.02 -16.26
C MET A 710 -8.99 21.80 -16.13
N GLU A 711 -8.59 20.54 -15.96
CA GLU A 711 -7.22 20.07 -16.13
C GLU A 711 -7.19 18.97 -17.19
N VAL A 712 -6.37 19.15 -18.22
CA VAL A 712 -6.22 18.20 -19.32
C VAL A 712 -4.73 17.89 -19.49
N ASN A 713 -4.33 16.70 -19.06
CA ASN A 713 -2.94 16.30 -18.96
C ASN A 713 -2.65 15.12 -19.89
N ASN A 714 -1.62 15.26 -20.73
CA ASN A 714 -1.10 14.20 -21.61
C ASN A 714 -2.17 13.55 -22.51
N CYS A 715 -3.21 14.30 -22.89
CA CYS A 715 -4.28 13.80 -23.74
C CYS A 715 -3.94 13.97 -25.23
N THR A 716 -4.51 13.12 -26.07
CA THR A 716 -4.37 13.20 -27.54
C THR A 716 -5.70 13.57 -28.20
N PHE A 717 -5.66 14.54 -29.12
CA PHE A 717 -6.81 15.06 -29.86
C PHE A 717 -6.63 14.87 -31.37
N THR A 718 -7.50 14.06 -31.97
CA THR A 718 -7.50 13.78 -33.42
C THR A 718 -8.83 14.12 -34.11
N THR A 719 -9.72 14.85 -33.43
CA THR A 719 -10.99 15.33 -33.99
C THR A 719 -10.79 16.39 -35.08
N ALA A 720 -11.59 16.32 -36.16
CA ALA A 720 -11.36 17.05 -37.42
C ALA A 720 -12.07 18.41 -37.57
N LYS A 721 -12.72 18.91 -36.52
CA LYS A 721 -13.42 20.20 -36.56
C LYS A 721 -12.44 21.36 -36.55
N ASP A 722 -12.86 22.53 -37.04
CA ASP A 722 -12.11 23.80 -37.06
C ASP A 722 -11.42 24.12 -35.72
N TYR A 723 -11.98 23.60 -34.61
CA TYR A 723 -11.31 23.54 -33.33
C TYR A 723 -11.53 22.21 -32.61
N SER A 724 -10.51 21.74 -31.87
CA SER A 724 -10.63 20.51 -31.06
C SER A 724 -11.62 20.71 -29.91
N LEU A 725 -11.54 21.85 -29.23
CA LEU A 725 -12.49 22.20 -28.18
C LEU A 725 -12.83 23.69 -28.14
N LYS A 726 -13.99 23.98 -27.59
CA LYS A 726 -14.44 25.34 -27.25
C LYS A 726 -14.53 25.50 -25.75
N TYR A 727 -13.95 26.58 -25.23
CA TYR A 727 -13.98 26.93 -23.82
C TYR A 727 -14.45 28.37 -23.63
N VAL A 728 -15.59 28.52 -22.97
CA VAL A 728 -16.17 29.82 -22.61
C VAL A 728 -16.67 29.72 -21.16
N ALA A 729 -16.02 30.43 -20.24
CA ALA A 729 -16.28 30.27 -18.81
C ALA A 729 -16.65 31.57 -18.10
N GLY A 730 -17.10 31.43 -16.84
CA GLY A 730 -17.40 32.56 -15.97
C GLY A 730 -16.16 33.18 -15.32
N GLU A 731 -16.37 34.29 -14.63
CA GLU A 731 -15.30 35.05 -13.96
C GLU A 731 -14.52 34.18 -12.99
N GLY A 732 -13.19 34.16 -13.14
CA GLY A 732 -12.26 33.45 -12.28
C GLY A 732 -12.05 31.97 -12.60
N ASN A 733 -12.82 31.38 -13.52
CA ASN A 733 -12.62 29.98 -13.91
C ASN A 733 -11.34 29.76 -14.71
N VAL A 734 -10.74 28.57 -14.57
CA VAL A 734 -9.43 28.25 -15.15
C VAL A 734 -9.47 26.92 -15.92
N ALA A 735 -8.95 26.94 -17.15
CA ALA A 735 -8.60 25.74 -17.90
C ALA A 735 -7.09 25.62 -18.08
N VAL A 736 -6.53 24.47 -17.71
CA VAL A 736 -5.10 24.14 -17.82
C VAL A 736 -4.93 22.92 -18.71
N PHE A 737 -4.11 23.06 -19.74
CA PHE A 737 -3.78 22.02 -20.71
C PHE A 737 -2.28 21.76 -20.63
N ASN A 738 -1.84 20.58 -20.18
CA ASN A 738 -0.42 20.24 -20.04
C ASN A 738 -0.04 19.00 -20.87
N GLY A 739 1.03 19.08 -21.66
CA GLY A 739 1.63 17.88 -22.29
C GLY A 739 0.78 17.23 -23.38
N ASN A 740 -0.23 17.93 -23.93
CA ASN A 740 -1.19 17.36 -24.86
C ASN A 740 -0.64 17.23 -26.28
N LYS A 741 -1.29 16.41 -27.11
CA LYS A 741 -0.98 16.26 -28.54
C LYS A 741 -2.22 16.54 -29.40
N VAL A 742 -2.09 17.37 -30.43
CA VAL A 742 -3.21 17.81 -31.29
C VAL A 742 -2.80 17.73 -32.75
N GLU A 743 -3.52 17.00 -33.61
CA GLU A 743 -3.04 16.73 -34.99
C GLU A 743 -3.95 17.20 -36.13
N ASN A 744 -5.25 17.40 -35.89
CA ASN A 744 -6.24 17.35 -36.97
C ASN A 744 -7.29 18.47 -36.96
N SER A 745 -7.08 19.52 -36.17
CA SER A 745 -7.93 20.71 -36.10
C SER A 745 -7.17 21.94 -36.59
N GLU A 746 -7.86 22.99 -37.04
CA GLU A 746 -7.18 24.25 -37.37
C GLU A 746 -6.70 24.94 -36.09
N ASN A 747 -7.49 24.87 -35.02
CA ASN A 747 -7.16 25.45 -33.72
C ASN A 747 -7.32 24.40 -32.62
N PHE A 748 -6.43 24.38 -31.64
CA PHE A 748 -6.63 23.52 -30.48
C PHE A 748 -7.83 24.02 -29.64
N VAL A 749 -7.81 25.29 -29.25
CA VAL A 749 -8.89 25.90 -28.43
C VAL A 749 -9.56 27.09 -29.12
N GLU A 750 -10.88 27.08 -29.26
CA GLU A 750 -11.67 28.28 -29.55
C GLU A 750 -12.16 28.93 -28.26
N LEU A 751 -11.90 30.24 -28.12
CA LEU A 751 -12.23 31.05 -26.96
C LEU A 751 -13.29 32.10 -27.31
N GLY A 752 -14.25 32.27 -26.41
CA GLY A 752 -15.32 33.25 -26.53
C GLY A 752 -16.48 32.89 -27.47
N SER A 753 -17.61 33.56 -27.26
CA SER A 753 -18.86 33.37 -27.98
C SER A 753 -19.75 34.61 -27.92
N SER A 754 -20.12 35.16 -29.07
CA SER A 754 -21.11 36.24 -29.16
C SER A 754 -22.54 35.80 -28.76
N VAL A 755 -22.82 34.49 -28.80
CA VAL A 755 -24.13 33.92 -28.45
C VAL A 755 -24.22 33.59 -26.96
N TYR A 756 -23.12 33.15 -26.38
CA TYR A 756 -23.02 32.68 -25.00
C TYR A 756 -21.75 33.26 -24.36
N PRO A 757 -21.70 34.58 -24.10
CA PRO A 757 -20.46 35.25 -23.72
C PRO A 757 -20.00 34.85 -22.31
N GLY A 758 -18.72 34.51 -22.19
CA GLY A 758 -18.05 34.37 -20.90
C GLY A 758 -17.64 35.70 -20.30
N ASP A 759 -16.89 35.64 -19.20
CA ASP A 759 -16.34 36.82 -18.52
C ASP A 759 -15.05 36.44 -17.77
N LYS A 760 -13.94 37.14 -18.00
CA LYS A 760 -12.70 37.09 -17.18
C LYS A 760 -12.20 35.70 -16.74
N TYR A 761 -12.21 34.73 -17.65
CA TYR A 761 -11.65 33.40 -17.40
C TYR A 761 -10.20 33.28 -17.85
N THR A 762 -9.50 32.25 -17.37
CA THR A 762 -8.09 32.01 -17.68
C THR A 762 -7.91 30.70 -18.43
N VAL A 763 -7.04 30.71 -19.45
CA VAL A 763 -6.63 29.52 -20.20
C VAL A 763 -5.11 29.42 -20.19
N LYS A 764 -4.58 28.27 -19.77
CA LYS A 764 -3.15 27.97 -19.78
C LYS A 764 -2.88 26.77 -20.67
N ILE A 765 -2.09 26.93 -21.74
CA ILE A 765 -1.71 25.85 -22.66
C ILE A 765 -0.20 25.65 -22.57
N ASN A 766 0.22 24.56 -21.96
CA ASN A 766 1.61 24.27 -21.63
C ASN A 766 2.07 22.97 -22.27
N ASN A 767 3.30 22.94 -22.77
CA ASN A 767 3.99 21.77 -23.31
C ASN A 767 3.14 20.99 -24.32
N THR A 768 2.30 21.68 -25.10
CA THR A 768 1.36 21.03 -26.02
C THR A 768 2.00 20.88 -27.40
N THR A 769 2.04 19.64 -27.90
CA THR A 769 2.55 19.32 -29.24
C THR A 769 1.45 19.51 -30.27
N LEU A 770 1.66 20.48 -31.18
CA LEU A 770 0.72 20.81 -32.25
C LEU A 770 1.17 20.20 -33.58
N GLY A 771 0.21 19.66 -34.32
CA GLY A 771 0.37 19.15 -35.67
C GLY A 771 0.64 20.26 -36.69
N THR A 772 0.93 19.88 -37.92
CA THR A 772 1.25 20.85 -38.97
C THR A 772 0.03 21.74 -39.27
N GLY A 773 0.18 23.05 -39.04
CA GLY A 773 -0.86 24.04 -39.30
C GLY A 773 -1.91 24.20 -38.20
N VAL A 774 -1.74 23.54 -37.06
CA VAL A 774 -2.61 23.69 -35.89
C VAL A 774 -2.15 24.89 -35.06
N ASN A 775 -3.06 25.80 -34.72
CA ASN A 775 -2.81 26.92 -33.81
C ASN A 775 -3.11 26.53 -32.35
N HIS A 776 -2.44 27.17 -31.38
CA HIS A 776 -2.75 26.98 -29.96
C HIS A 776 -4.20 27.37 -29.63
N TYR A 777 -4.63 28.53 -30.11
CA TYR A 777 -5.98 29.01 -29.87
C TYR A 777 -6.45 30.02 -30.91
N VAL A 778 -7.75 30.29 -30.93
CA VAL A 778 -8.38 31.42 -31.61
C VAL A 778 -9.36 32.11 -30.67
N VAL A 779 -9.44 33.44 -30.72
CA VAL A 779 -10.42 34.22 -29.95
C VAL A 779 -11.56 34.63 -30.88
N ALA A 780 -12.70 33.97 -30.75
CA ALA A 780 -13.91 34.26 -31.50
C ALA A 780 -14.65 35.49 -30.95
N ASN A 781 -14.59 35.75 -29.64
CA ASN A 781 -15.17 36.93 -29.01
C ASN A 781 -14.31 37.40 -27.80
N PRO A 782 -13.93 38.68 -27.74
CA PRO A 782 -13.32 39.30 -26.56
C PRO A 782 -14.27 39.29 -25.35
N GLU A 783 -13.78 38.77 -24.22
CA GLU A 783 -14.54 38.52 -22.98
C GLU A 783 -13.68 38.79 -21.73
N ASN A 784 -12.63 39.61 -21.85
CA ASN A 784 -11.65 39.87 -20.79
C ASN A 784 -10.88 38.62 -20.34
N GLN A 785 -10.78 37.61 -21.19
CA GLN A 785 -10.07 36.37 -20.89
C GLN A 785 -8.54 36.57 -20.92
N THR A 786 -7.85 35.80 -20.08
CA THR A 786 -6.39 35.77 -19.99
C THR A 786 -5.87 34.45 -20.56
N ILE A 787 -4.87 34.51 -21.44
CA ILE A 787 -4.33 33.35 -22.14
C ILE A 787 -2.83 33.26 -21.89
N TYR A 788 -2.39 32.10 -21.38
CA TYR A 788 -0.99 31.76 -21.17
C TYR A 788 -0.57 30.61 -22.10
N ILE A 789 0.62 30.71 -22.69
CA ILE A 789 1.29 29.64 -23.42
C ILE A 789 2.61 29.33 -22.71
N ASP A 790 2.84 28.07 -22.34
CA ASP A 790 4.05 27.61 -21.63
C ASP A 790 4.37 28.45 -20.38
N ASN A 791 3.33 28.69 -19.57
CA ASN A 791 3.33 29.54 -18.37
C ASN A 791 3.77 30.99 -18.61
N LYS A 792 3.82 31.44 -19.86
CA LYS A 792 4.05 32.84 -20.23
C LYS A 792 2.73 33.46 -20.66
N LEU A 793 2.46 34.68 -20.22
CA LEU A 793 1.29 35.39 -20.72
C LEU A 793 1.46 35.60 -22.23
N ASP A 794 0.49 35.12 -23.00
CA ASP A 794 0.44 35.32 -24.45
C ASP A 794 -0.52 36.46 -24.79
N LYS A 795 -1.70 36.51 -24.15
CA LYS A 795 -2.69 37.55 -24.42
C LYS A 795 -3.59 37.89 -23.24
N LEU A 796 -3.78 39.20 -23.02
CA LEU A 796 -4.89 39.78 -22.28
C LEU A 796 -5.87 40.39 -23.27
N VAL A 797 -7.10 39.89 -23.32
CA VAL A 797 -8.08 40.36 -24.29
C VAL A 797 -8.98 41.42 -23.66
N SER A 798 -8.44 42.63 -23.39
CA SER A 798 -9.24 43.78 -22.91
C SER A 798 -9.45 44.83 -24.02
N GLU A 799 -10.56 45.57 -23.95
CA GLU A 799 -10.89 46.63 -24.92
C GLU A 799 -10.18 47.96 -24.59
N GLU A 800 -9.60 48.60 -25.61
CA GLU A 800 -8.56 49.67 -25.61
C GLU A 800 -7.14 49.16 -25.28
N VAL A 801 -6.35 49.03 -26.35
CA VAL A 801 -4.93 48.67 -26.33
C VAL A 801 -4.12 49.87 -26.82
N GLU A 802 -3.15 50.31 -26.02
CA GLU A 802 -2.17 51.32 -26.40
C GLU A 802 -0.75 50.74 -26.36
N ASP A 803 0.05 50.97 -27.39
CA ASP A 803 1.45 50.56 -27.44
C ASP A 803 2.37 51.74 -27.12
N VAL A 804 3.30 51.57 -26.17
CA VAL A 804 4.25 52.62 -25.76
C VAL A 804 5.69 52.11 -25.84
N ALA A 805 6.59 52.96 -26.34
CA ALA A 805 8.01 52.65 -26.55
C ALA A 805 8.96 53.52 -25.70
N SER A 806 8.44 54.47 -24.91
CA SER A 806 9.22 55.38 -24.07
C SER A 806 8.51 55.72 -22.75
N ALA A 807 9.26 56.24 -21.78
CA ALA A 807 8.71 56.63 -20.48
C ALA A 807 7.73 57.82 -20.60
N GLU A 808 7.97 58.74 -21.54
CA GLU A 808 7.06 59.84 -21.83
C GLU A 808 5.72 59.33 -22.41
N GLU A 809 5.77 58.38 -23.35
CA GLU A 809 4.57 57.77 -23.94
C GLU A 809 3.78 56.97 -22.90
N LEU A 810 4.45 56.20 -22.04
CA LEU A 810 3.81 55.48 -20.94
C LEU A 810 3.08 56.44 -19.98
N THR A 811 3.73 57.56 -19.64
CA THR A 811 3.11 58.59 -18.78
C THR A 811 1.90 59.23 -19.44
N GLU A 812 1.92 59.43 -20.75
CA GLU A 812 0.82 60.05 -21.49
C GLU A 812 -0.35 59.08 -21.69
N ALA A 813 -0.07 57.83 -22.03
CA ALA A 813 -1.05 56.75 -22.15
C ALA A 813 -1.89 56.63 -20.87
N ILE A 814 -1.25 56.62 -19.71
CA ILE A 814 -1.92 56.51 -18.40
C ILE A 814 -2.82 57.70 -18.09
N LYS A 815 -2.44 58.93 -18.50
CA LYS A 815 -3.32 60.10 -18.32
C LYS A 815 -4.58 60.04 -19.17
N ASN A 816 -4.51 59.33 -20.31
CA ASN A 816 -5.60 59.23 -21.27
C ASN A 816 -6.53 58.05 -21.00
N VAL A 817 -6.20 57.17 -20.05
CA VAL A 817 -7.06 56.05 -19.63
C VAL A 817 -8.45 56.54 -19.26
N ASP A 818 -9.46 56.01 -19.95
CA ASP A 818 -10.85 56.16 -19.56
C ASP A 818 -11.12 55.26 -18.35
N ALA A 819 -11.32 55.85 -17.17
CA ALA A 819 -11.59 55.13 -15.94
C ALA A 819 -12.90 54.30 -15.96
N SER A 820 -13.73 54.39 -17.02
CA SER A 820 -14.89 53.51 -17.23
C SER A 820 -14.61 52.23 -18.03
N LYS A 821 -13.40 52.11 -18.62
CA LYS A 821 -12.97 50.97 -19.44
C LYS A 821 -11.72 50.30 -18.86
N THR A 822 -11.45 49.07 -19.29
CA THR A 822 -10.24 48.33 -18.91
C THR A 822 -9.17 48.48 -19.97
N THR A 823 -8.17 49.32 -19.74
CA THR A 823 -7.11 49.62 -20.74
C THR A 823 -5.89 48.73 -20.54
N VAL A 824 -5.39 48.12 -21.62
CA VAL A 824 -4.07 47.46 -21.64
C VAL A 824 -3.07 48.38 -22.33
N ILE A 825 -1.95 48.65 -21.64
CA ILE A 825 -0.83 49.41 -22.19
C ILE A 825 0.33 48.45 -22.40
N ASN A 826 0.65 48.15 -23.66
CA ASN A 826 1.81 47.33 -24.02
C ASN A 826 3.07 48.18 -23.92
N VAL A 827 3.97 47.80 -23.01
CA VAL A 827 5.21 48.54 -22.74
C VAL A 827 6.37 47.82 -23.41
N ALA A 828 7.02 48.47 -24.38
CA ALA A 828 8.17 47.89 -25.06
C ALA A 828 9.34 47.63 -24.11
N THR A 829 10.32 46.83 -24.56
CA THR A 829 11.55 46.57 -23.83
C THR A 829 12.33 47.86 -23.59
N GLY A 830 12.75 48.11 -22.35
CA GLY A 830 13.48 49.33 -21.99
C GLY A 830 13.53 49.57 -20.48
N GLU A 831 14.14 50.67 -20.08
CA GLU A 831 14.20 51.12 -18.68
C GLU A 831 13.19 52.25 -18.44
N TYR A 832 12.36 52.11 -17.41
CA TYR A 832 11.23 52.98 -17.09
C TYR A 832 11.23 53.38 -15.61
N THR A 833 10.56 54.49 -15.30
CA THR A 833 10.14 54.82 -13.91
C THR A 833 8.66 54.49 -13.78
N MET A 834 8.23 53.88 -12.67
CA MET A 834 6.81 53.59 -12.43
C MET A 834 6.02 54.90 -12.41
N PRO A 835 5.01 55.05 -13.29
CA PRO A 835 4.21 56.26 -13.37
C PRO A 835 3.19 56.34 -12.22
N SER A 836 2.89 57.56 -11.78
CA SER A 836 1.78 57.84 -10.86
C SER A 836 0.44 57.91 -11.61
N GLY A 837 -0.68 57.52 -10.96
CA GLY A 837 -2.03 57.68 -11.52
C GLY A 837 -2.63 56.42 -12.17
N LEU A 838 -1.95 55.28 -12.04
CA LEU A 838 -2.51 53.96 -12.32
C LEU A 838 -3.76 53.71 -11.46
N ASN A 839 -4.67 52.88 -11.96
CA ASN A 839 -5.87 52.44 -11.25
C ASN A 839 -6.22 51.00 -11.63
N LYS A 840 -7.14 50.38 -10.89
CA LYS A 840 -7.58 48.99 -11.08
C LYS A 840 -8.03 48.57 -12.49
N ASN A 841 -8.33 49.51 -13.37
CA ASN A 841 -8.73 49.21 -14.74
C ASN A 841 -7.56 49.25 -15.72
N VAL A 842 -6.34 49.56 -15.29
CA VAL A 842 -5.14 49.59 -16.13
C VAL A 842 -4.36 48.30 -15.98
N THR A 843 -3.96 47.73 -17.10
CA THR A 843 -2.95 46.66 -17.14
C THR A 843 -1.72 47.11 -17.93
N LEU A 844 -0.56 47.09 -17.30
CA LEU A 844 0.72 47.24 -17.99
C LEU A 844 1.20 45.87 -18.46
N ASN A 845 1.22 45.64 -19.77
CA ASN A 845 1.71 44.41 -20.37
C ASN A 845 3.13 44.64 -20.91
N CYS A 846 4.13 44.25 -20.14
CA CYS A 846 5.51 44.58 -20.43
C CYS A 846 6.19 43.51 -21.30
N ALA A 847 6.90 43.96 -22.33
CA ALA A 847 7.75 43.10 -23.14
C ALA A 847 8.93 42.57 -22.33
N GLU A 848 9.49 41.44 -22.78
CA GLU A 848 10.66 40.84 -22.14
C GLU A 848 11.82 41.84 -22.07
N GLY A 849 12.45 41.97 -20.90
CA GLY A 849 13.54 42.92 -20.65
C GLY A 849 13.08 44.33 -20.26
N THR A 850 11.79 44.58 -20.05
CA THR A 850 11.31 45.83 -19.45
C THR A 850 11.68 45.92 -17.97
N VAL A 851 12.37 46.99 -17.59
CA VAL A 851 12.87 47.20 -16.22
C VAL A 851 12.31 48.50 -15.64
N PHE A 852 11.70 48.44 -14.46
CA PHE A 852 11.36 49.60 -13.64
C PHE A 852 12.43 49.84 -12.58
N THR A 853 13.15 50.97 -12.65
CA THR A 853 14.26 51.30 -11.74
C THR A 853 13.92 52.43 -10.76
N GLY A 854 14.62 52.49 -9.63
CA GLY A 854 14.56 53.62 -8.69
C GLY A 854 13.26 53.75 -7.89
N GLN A 855 12.49 52.67 -7.75
CA GLN A 855 11.16 52.71 -7.15
C GLN A 855 11.20 52.73 -5.63
N SER A 856 10.91 53.89 -5.05
CA SER A 856 10.68 54.04 -3.61
C SER A 856 9.19 53.94 -3.24
N ASN A 857 8.27 53.58 -4.13
CA ASN A 857 6.86 53.33 -3.81
C ASN A 857 6.20 52.58 -4.98
N LEU A 858 5.54 51.45 -4.73
CA LEU A 858 4.84 50.65 -5.76
C LEU A 858 3.34 50.63 -5.51
N ASN A 859 2.77 51.81 -5.24
CA ASN A 859 1.33 52.00 -5.11
C ASN A 859 0.72 52.25 -6.50
N ILE A 860 0.28 51.19 -7.15
CA ILE A 860 -0.38 51.23 -8.46
C ILE A 860 -1.93 51.20 -8.37
N SER A 861 -2.48 51.43 -7.17
CA SER A 861 -3.92 51.61 -6.90
C SER A 861 -4.82 50.53 -7.53
N GLY A 862 -4.43 49.27 -7.33
CA GLY A 862 -5.16 48.10 -7.81
C GLY A 862 -4.87 47.69 -9.25
N ALA A 863 -4.04 48.43 -10.00
CA ALA A 863 -3.68 48.10 -11.39
C ALA A 863 -2.97 46.74 -11.49
N THR A 864 -2.89 46.21 -12.72
CA THR A 864 -2.16 44.97 -13.02
C THR A 864 -0.86 45.29 -13.77
N VAL A 865 0.25 44.66 -13.41
CA VAL A 865 1.52 44.71 -14.16
C VAL A 865 1.95 43.29 -14.51
N ILE A 866 2.36 43.08 -15.76
CA ILE A 866 2.71 41.77 -16.28
C ILE A 866 4.07 41.80 -16.96
N GLY A 867 4.96 40.86 -16.62
CA GLY A 867 6.21 40.62 -17.35
C GLY A 867 7.34 41.63 -17.12
N ALA A 868 7.30 42.41 -16.03
CA ALA A 868 8.32 43.44 -15.76
C ALA A 868 9.37 42.99 -14.74
N THR A 869 10.57 43.57 -14.83
CA THR A 869 11.60 43.48 -13.78
C THR A 869 11.61 44.73 -12.92
N PHE A 870 11.46 44.59 -11.61
CA PHE A 870 11.61 45.66 -10.63
C PHE A 870 13.00 45.59 -10.02
N SER A 871 13.84 46.58 -10.31
CA SER A 871 15.22 46.64 -9.81
C SER A 871 15.42 47.79 -8.83
N ASN A 872 15.92 47.50 -7.63
CA ASN A 872 16.24 48.50 -6.61
C ASN A 872 17.70 48.39 -6.10
N PRO A 873 18.67 49.00 -6.80
CA PRO A 873 20.10 48.80 -6.54
C PRO A 873 20.68 49.63 -5.37
N THR A 874 19.95 50.58 -4.76
CA THR A 874 20.55 51.57 -3.83
C THR A 874 20.36 51.28 -2.34
N GLY A 875 19.70 50.18 -1.96
CA GLY A 875 19.74 49.64 -0.59
C GLY A 875 19.06 50.46 0.53
N SER A 876 18.50 51.65 0.26
CA SER A 876 17.84 52.48 1.27
C SER A 876 16.37 52.08 1.45
N ALA A 877 16.06 51.36 2.53
CA ALA A 877 14.70 51.11 2.99
C ALA A 877 14.05 52.43 3.47
N THR A 878 13.36 53.13 2.58
CA THR A 878 12.36 54.13 2.98
C THR A 878 11.00 53.44 3.07
N HIS A 879 10.12 53.99 3.91
CA HIS A 879 8.87 53.38 4.33
C HIS A 879 7.82 53.40 3.20
N ASN A 880 7.62 52.29 2.48
CA ASN A 880 6.91 52.28 1.19
C ASN A 880 5.62 51.42 1.18
N THR A 881 4.63 51.81 0.38
CA THR A 881 3.35 51.10 0.18
C THR A 881 3.38 50.30 -1.12
N ILE A 882 2.75 49.12 -1.13
CA ILE A 882 2.49 48.34 -2.34
C ILE A 882 1.01 47.95 -2.41
N ASN A 883 0.44 47.98 -3.61
CA ASN A 883 -0.90 47.45 -3.91
C ASN A 883 -0.99 47.09 -5.39
N GLY A 884 -2.04 46.35 -5.79
CA GLY A 884 -2.23 45.90 -7.16
C GLY A 884 -1.83 44.45 -7.41
N THR A 885 -1.89 44.05 -8.68
CA THR A 885 -1.65 42.68 -9.12
C THR A 885 -0.40 42.62 -10.00
N PHE A 886 0.49 41.69 -9.73
CA PHE A 886 1.73 41.48 -10.47
C PHE A 886 1.74 40.05 -11.02
N LYS A 887 1.95 39.88 -12.32
CA LYS A 887 1.95 38.56 -12.96
C LYS A 887 3.24 38.35 -13.75
N GLY A 888 3.92 37.21 -13.59
CA GLY A 888 5.16 36.92 -14.35
C GLY A 888 6.27 37.95 -14.15
N CYS A 889 6.26 38.69 -13.03
CA CYS A 889 7.23 39.76 -12.76
C CYS A 889 8.46 39.23 -12.01
N THR A 890 9.60 39.89 -12.19
CA THR A 890 10.83 39.62 -11.43
C THR A 890 11.13 40.78 -10.49
N PHE A 891 11.40 40.49 -9.22
CA PHE A 891 11.82 41.46 -8.22
C PHE A 891 13.28 41.16 -7.84
N ASP A 892 14.20 42.05 -8.21
CA ASP A 892 15.65 41.83 -8.14
C ASP A 892 16.40 42.95 -7.38
N GLY A 893 17.29 42.56 -6.47
CA GLY A 893 18.19 43.46 -5.72
C GLY A 893 18.24 43.23 -4.20
N SER A 894 19.23 43.84 -3.53
CA SER A 894 19.57 43.50 -2.14
C SER A 894 18.49 43.79 -1.07
N ASN A 895 17.57 44.73 -1.35
CA ASN A 895 16.38 45.05 -0.53
C ASN A 895 15.13 45.21 -1.42
N ALA A 896 15.09 44.56 -2.60
CA ALA A 896 14.13 44.86 -3.66
C ALA A 896 12.65 44.59 -3.30
N SER A 897 12.38 43.71 -2.34
CA SER A 897 11.02 43.31 -1.94
C SER A 897 10.66 43.71 -0.51
N ARG A 898 11.28 44.78 0.01
CA ARG A 898 10.99 45.29 1.36
C ARG A 898 9.93 46.38 1.30
N TYR A 899 8.73 46.05 1.77
CA TYR A 899 7.57 46.91 1.83
C TYR A 899 7.13 47.15 3.28
N ASN A 900 6.61 48.34 3.57
CA ASN A 900 6.14 48.65 4.92
C ASN A 900 4.64 48.37 5.08
N TYR A 901 3.85 48.61 4.02
CA TYR A 901 2.40 48.53 4.09
C TYR A 901 1.79 47.93 2.81
N ALA A 902 0.97 46.89 2.97
CA ALA A 902 0.00 46.49 1.96
C ALA A 902 -1.17 47.51 1.97
N GLY A 903 -1.20 48.41 0.99
CA GLY A 903 -2.16 49.52 0.95
C GLY A 903 -3.59 49.08 0.62
N GLU A 904 -3.70 48.04 -0.19
CA GLU A 904 -4.91 47.28 -0.52
C GLU A 904 -4.49 45.80 -0.62
N THR A 905 -5.40 44.91 -1.03
CA THR A 905 -5.02 43.54 -1.37
C THR A 905 -3.94 43.53 -2.46
N VAL A 906 -2.88 42.77 -2.23
CA VAL A 906 -1.75 42.64 -3.16
C VAL A 906 -1.70 41.21 -3.67
N VAL A 907 -1.58 41.03 -4.98
CA VAL A 907 -1.55 39.70 -5.60
C VAL A 907 -0.31 39.54 -6.47
N PHE A 908 0.43 38.45 -6.26
CA PHE A 908 1.56 38.04 -7.08
C PHE A 908 1.26 36.67 -7.69
N GLU A 909 1.35 36.55 -9.02
CA GLU A 909 1.11 35.30 -9.74
C GLU A 909 2.30 34.99 -10.64
N ASP A 910 2.83 33.77 -10.57
CA ASP A 910 3.93 33.29 -11.41
C ASP A 910 5.18 34.22 -11.34
N CYS A 911 5.41 34.88 -10.19
CA CYS A 911 6.49 35.87 -10.02
C CYS A 911 7.78 35.24 -9.44
N VAL A 912 8.91 35.90 -9.70
CA VAL A 912 10.23 35.52 -9.16
C VAL A 912 10.77 36.61 -8.24
N PHE A 913 11.12 36.24 -7.02
CA PHE A 913 11.76 37.11 -6.04
C PHE A 913 13.20 36.65 -5.81
N SER A 914 14.17 37.49 -6.20
CA SER A 914 15.60 37.21 -6.16
C SER A 914 16.32 38.22 -5.27
N GLY A 915 16.13 38.10 -3.96
CA GLY A 915 16.76 39.00 -2.99
C GLY A 915 18.15 38.53 -2.56
N ASP A 916 19.14 39.44 -2.51
CA ASP A 916 20.44 39.12 -1.88
C ASP A 916 20.31 38.97 -0.35
N VAL A 917 19.40 39.74 0.27
CA VAL A 917 19.12 39.71 1.72
C VAL A 917 17.67 39.33 1.98
N TYR A 918 16.71 40.16 1.56
CA TYR A 918 15.28 39.90 1.72
C TYR A 918 14.66 39.39 0.43
N GLY A 919 14.05 38.20 0.47
CA GLY A 919 13.22 37.68 -0.61
C GLY A 919 11.88 38.41 -0.66
N ILE A 920 11.18 38.46 0.47
CA ILE A 920 9.94 39.22 0.69
C ILE A 920 9.95 39.80 2.10
N HIS A 921 9.56 41.07 2.27
CA HIS A 921 9.41 41.64 3.60
C HIS A 921 8.24 42.61 3.69
N PHE A 922 7.31 42.39 4.63
CA PHE A 922 6.19 43.28 4.94
C PHE A 922 6.19 43.66 6.42
N ASP A 923 6.38 44.95 6.76
CA ASP A 923 6.32 45.41 8.17
C ASP A 923 4.89 45.48 8.73
N GLY A 924 3.86 45.67 7.89
CA GLY A 924 2.45 45.72 8.31
C GLY A 924 1.44 46.04 7.19
N GLY A 925 0.19 46.36 7.56
CA GLY A 925 -0.93 46.71 6.65
C GLY A 925 -2.20 45.90 6.98
N GLU A 926 -3.40 46.47 6.83
CA GLU A 926 -4.68 45.80 7.23
C GLU A 926 -5.34 44.98 6.10
N ASN A 927 -4.55 44.55 5.10
CA ASN A 927 -5.04 43.90 3.88
C ASN A 927 -4.36 42.56 3.62
N ASP A 928 -4.97 41.77 2.74
CA ASP A 928 -4.46 40.45 2.34
C ASP A 928 -3.30 40.56 1.35
N VAL A 929 -2.37 39.61 1.44
CA VAL A 929 -1.27 39.45 0.47
C VAL A 929 -1.30 38.03 -0.05
N ILE A 930 -1.38 37.87 -1.37
CA ILE A 930 -1.61 36.58 -2.02
C ILE A 930 -0.47 36.30 -3.01
N PHE A 931 0.14 35.13 -2.90
CA PHE A 931 1.17 34.62 -3.80
C PHE A 931 0.68 33.31 -4.43
N ARG A 932 0.76 33.22 -5.76
CA ARG A 932 0.42 32.02 -6.53
C ARG A 932 1.59 31.64 -7.41
N ASN A 933 2.04 30.39 -7.34
CA ASN A 933 3.11 29.82 -8.18
C ASN A 933 4.40 30.66 -8.21
N CYS A 934 4.72 31.36 -7.13
CA CYS A 934 5.89 32.22 -7.08
C CYS A 934 7.15 31.44 -6.67
N THR A 935 8.30 31.83 -7.21
CA THR A 935 9.61 31.37 -6.72
C THR A 935 10.24 32.45 -5.86
N ILE A 936 10.59 32.11 -4.62
CA ILE A 936 11.02 33.09 -3.62
C ILE A 936 12.39 32.68 -3.08
N SER A 937 13.38 33.56 -3.19
CA SER A 937 14.75 33.35 -2.71
C SER A 937 15.19 34.47 -1.76
N GLY A 938 15.69 34.12 -0.59
CA GLY A 938 16.18 35.06 0.45
C GLY A 938 15.36 35.03 1.75
N PHE A 939 15.62 35.97 2.67
CA PHE A 939 14.93 36.06 3.96
C PHE A 939 13.50 36.59 3.78
N ASN A 940 12.51 35.85 4.28
CA ASN A 940 11.09 36.17 4.13
C ASN A 940 10.45 36.51 5.48
N ALA A 941 9.94 37.73 5.64
CA ALA A 941 9.30 38.15 6.90
C ALA A 941 7.98 38.89 6.66
N LEU A 942 6.93 38.44 7.34
CA LEU A 942 5.56 38.91 7.16
C LEU A 942 5.00 39.38 8.50
N GLY A 943 4.74 40.69 8.58
CA GLY A 943 4.32 41.39 9.79
C GLY A 943 2.96 40.98 10.34
N SER A 944 2.81 41.04 11.67
CA SER A 944 1.60 40.63 12.40
C SER A 944 0.37 41.49 12.16
N ALA A 945 0.52 42.64 11.50
CA ALA A 945 -0.58 43.56 11.20
C ALA A 945 -1.38 43.15 9.95
N LEU A 946 -0.84 42.25 9.10
CA LEU A 946 -1.51 41.71 7.91
C LEU A 946 -2.74 40.87 8.30
N THR A 947 -3.81 40.96 7.50
CA THR A 947 -5.08 40.26 7.76
C THR A 947 -4.95 38.76 7.47
N LEU A 948 -4.52 38.41 6.25
CA LEU A 948 -4.17 37.04 5.86
C LEU A 948 -3.10 37.07 4.78
N VAL A 949 -2.10 36.19 4.92
CA VAL A 949 -1.12 35.93 3.85
C VAL A 949 -1.37 34.55 3.25
N THR A 950 -1.59 34.48 1.94
CA THR A 950 -1.88 33.23 1.24
C THR A 950 -0.77 32.88 0.26
N PHE A 951 -0.26 31.66 0.33
CA PHE A 951 0.67 31.06 -0.63
C PHE A 951 0.03 29.82 -1.25
N GLU A 952 -0.05 29.79 -2.57
CA GLU A 952 -0.59 28.65 -3.34
C GLU A 952 0.46 28.22 -4.37
N GLY A 953 0.94 26.98 -4.32
CA GLY A 953 1.87 26.44 -5.32
C GLY A 953 3.26 27.09 -5.35
N CYS A 954 3.68 27.77 -4.29
CA CYS A 954 4.93 28.55 -4.28
C CYS A 954 6.14 27.70 -3.90
N THR A 955 7.33 28.06 -4.42
CA THR A 955 8.61 27.43 -4.09
C THR A 955 9.51 28.41 -3.33
N PHE A 956 9.97 28.00 -2.15
CA PHE A 956 10.93 28.73 -1.33
C PHE A 956 12.31 28.10 -1.47
N LYS A 957 13.32 28.90 -1.84
CA LYS A 957 14.70 28.45 -2.05
C LYS A 957 15.66 29.15 -1.09
N GLY A 958 16.49 28.35 -0.41
CA GLY A 958 17.64 28.88 0.32
C GLY A 958 18.65 29.56 -0.61
N ASN A 959 19.22 30.70 -0.19
CA ASN A 959 20.21 31.44 -0.99
C ASN A 959 21.63 31.44 -0.38
N GLY A 960 21.82 30.77 0.77
CA GLY A 960 23.10 30.59 1.45
C GLY A 960 23.79 31.87 1.97
N ARG A 961 23.20 33.06 1.77
CA ARG A 961 23.86 34.37 2.01
C ARG A 961 23.32 35.15 3.20
N SER A 962 22.06 34.95 3.59
CA SER A 962 21.40 35.70 4.68
C SER A 962 21.38 34.97 6.03
N GLY A 963 21.72 33.68 6.05
CA GLY A 963 21.59 32.85 7.25
C GLY A 963 20.14 32.70 7.73
N TYR A 964 19.14 32.86 6.85
CA TYR A 964 17.71 32.60 7.10
C TYR A 964 17.03 32.24 5.77
N ASN A 965 16.62 30.98 5.61
CA ASN A 965 16.20 30.42 4.32
C ASN A 965 14.71 30.01 4.24
N GLY A 966 13.92 30.20 5.30
CA GLY A 966 12.48 29.84 5.33
C GLY A 966 11.52 31.03 5.32
N ALA A 967 10.40 30.91 6.04
CA ALA A 967 9.33 31.91 6.07
C ALA A 967 8.94 32.30 7.51
N ASN A 968 9.07 33.58 7.85
CA ASN A 968 8.68 34.09 9.16
C ASN A 968 7.29 34.72 9.09
N LEU A 969 6.31 34.06 9.72
CA LEU A 969 4.88 34.34 9.66
C LEU A 969 4.40 34.90 11.00
N TRP A 970 4.49 36.22 11.18
CA TRP A 970 4.02 36.87 12.42
C TRP A 970 2.51 37.17 12.43
N GLY A 971 1.83 37.03 11.29
CA GLY A 971 0.37 37.13 11.13
C GLY A 971 -0.25 35.82 10.64
N SER A 972 -1.58 35.77 10.53
CA SER A 972 -2.28 34.58 10.03
C SER A 972 -1.87 34.27 8.59
N ALA A 973 -1.66 32.98 8.29
CA ALA A 973 -1.20 32.55 6.97
C ALA A 973 -1.84 31.23 6.52
N LYS A 974 -1.98 31.08 5.20
CA LYS A 974 -2.44 29.86 4.53
C LYS A 974 -1.42 29.47 3.46
N MET A 975 -0.93 28.24 3.49
CA MET A 975 0.05 27.69 2.54
C MET A 975 -0.49 26.39 1.96
N VAL A 976 -0.69 26.34 0.64
CA VAL A 976 -1.29 25.20 -0.07
C VAL A 976 -0.35 24.79 -1.20
N ASN A 977 -0.01 23.49 -1.28
CA ASN A 977 0.87 22.91 -2.29
C ASN A 977 2.23 23.62 -2.42
N CYS A 978 2.80 24.12 -1.32
CA CYS A 978 4.08 24.84 -1.35
C CYS A 978 5.27 23.90 -1.15
N GLU A 979 6.40 24.21 -1.80
CA GLU A 979 7.65 23.47 -1.69
C GLU A 979 8.73 24.32 -1.01
N PHE A 980 9.38 23.76 0.00
CA PHE A 980 10.53 24.35 0.66
C PHE A 980 11.78 23.54 0.33
N THR A 981 12.74 24.17 -0.35
CA THR A 981 14.02 23.55 -0.71
C THR A 981 15.14 24.18 0.11
N PHE A 982 15.65 23.39 1.06
CA PHE A 982 16.74 23.74 1.95
C PHE A 982 18.01 23.02 1.52
N ASP A 983 19.13 23.74 1.42
CA ASP A 983 20.40 23.20 0.93
C ASP A 983 21.29 22.65 2.06
N GLY A 984 20.85 22.75 3.32
CA GLY A 984 21.56 22.23 4.49
C GLY A 984 22.85 22.99 4.81
N THR A 985 23.10 24.12 4.14
CA THR A 985 24.35 24.88 4.29
C THR A 985 24.25 26.01 5.31
N THR A 986 23.06 26.27 5.86
CA THR A 986 22.81 27.36 6.81
C THR A 986 22.19 26.86 8.11
N SER A 987 22.50 27.51 9.24
CA SER A 987 22.06 27.08 10.58
C SER A 987 20.59 27.40 10.91
N ASN A 988 19.83 27.97 9.98
CA ASN A 988 18.54 28.64 10.21
C ASN A 988 17.59 28.39 9.00
N GLU A 989 17.23 27.12 8.81
CA GLU A 989 16.26 26.66 7.80
C GLU A 989 14.93 26.34 8.49
N TRP A 990 14.13 27.36 8.82
CA TRP A 990 12.91 27.23 9.61
C TRP A 990 11.78 28.13 9.08
N ILE A 991 10.55 27.68 9.28
CA ILE A 991 9.29 28.37 9.07
C ILE A 991 8.75 28.75 10.46
N ASP A 992 8.70 30.04 10.75
CA ASP A 992 8.48 30.54 12.11
C ASP A 992 7.06 31.09 12.29
N CYS A 993 6.29 30.51 13.22
CA CYS A 993 4.88 30.81 13.45
C CYS A 993 4.67 31.44 14.84
N ILE A 994 5.06 32.69 15.04
CA ILE A 994 5.21 33.31 16.39
C ILE A 994 3.87 33.76 17.03
N GLY A 995 2.75 33.77 16.31
CA GLY A 995 1.49 34.37 16.76
C GLY A 995 0.55 33.44 17.51
N ALA A 996 0.54 33.49 18.85
CA ALA A 996 -0.35 32.66 19.68
C ALA A 996 -1.86 32.90 19.47
N ASP A 997 -2.25 34.02 18.87
CA ASP A 997 -3.63 34.39 18.51
C ASP A 997 -3.91 34.30 17.00
N LYS A 998 -3.00 33.69 16.22
CA LYS A 998 -3.08 33.61 14.75
C LYS A 998 -3.39 32.21 14.27
N THR A 999 -3.89 32.12 13.03
CA THR A 999 -4.21 30.85 12.38
C THR A 999 -3.20 30.58 11.27
N TYR A 1000 -2.64 29.38 11.28
CA TYR A 1000 -1.71 28.90 10.27
C TYR A 1000 -2.27 27.61 9.66
N GLU A 1001 -2.47 27.61 8.34
CA GLU A 1001 -3.00 26.46 7.60
C GLU A 1001 -1.95 25.98 6.59
N PHE A 1002 -1.55 24.71 6.68
CA PHE A 1002 -0.63 24.06 5.74
C PHE A 1002 -1.33 22.86 5.10
N GLU A 1003 -1.44 22.86 3.78
CA GLU A 1003 -2.09 21.80 3.01
C GLU A 1003 -1.16 21.32 1.90
N ASN A 1004 -0.87 20.02 1.84
CA ASN A 1004 -0.03 19.39 0.80
C ASN A 1004 1.34 20.07 0.56
N CYS A 1005 1.97 20.62 1.59
CA CYS A 1005 3.29 21.22 1.46
C CYS A 1005 4.39 20.17 1.59
N THR A 1006 5.54 20.40 0.94
CA THR A 1006 6.70 19.53 0.99
C THR A 1006 7.95 20.27 1.45
N VAL A 1007 8.83 19.57 2.18
CA VAL A 1007 10.15 20.05 2.58
C VAL A 1007 11.18 19.09 1.99
N ASN A 1008 12.07 19.58 1.12
CA ASN A 1008 13.07 18.77 0.40
C ASN A 1008 12.47 17.52 -0.28
N GLY A 1009 11.26 17.65 -0.82
CA GLY A 1009 10.54 16.55 -1.49
C GLY A 1009 9.80 15.59 -0.57
N VAL A 1010 9.84 15.78 0.76
CA VAL A 1010 9.10 14.98 1.74
C VAL A 1010 7.81 15.70 2.14
N ALA A 1011 6.68 14.99 2.18
CA ALA A 1011 5.40 15.55 2.59
C ALA A 1011 5.41 15.95 4.07
N TYR A 1012 4.92 17.15 4.37
CA TYR A 1012 4.74 17.63 5.73
C TYR A 1012 3.42 17.12 6.30
N THR A 1013 3.47 16.37 7.41
CA THR A 1013 2.30 15.78 8.07
C THR A 1013 2.33 16.01 9.58
N ALA A 1014 1.20 15.80 10.26
CA ALA A 1014 1.15 15.89 11.71
C ALA A 1014 2.09 14.88 12.41
N ASP A 1015 2.38 13.76 11.75
CA ASP A 1015 3.17 12.65 12.30
C ASP A 1015 4.69 12.91 12.26
N ASN A 1016 5.17 13.70 11.30
CA ASN A 1016 6.60 14.04 11.16
C ASN A 1016 6.95 15.45 11.67
N TYR A 1017 6.00 16.15 12.30
CA TYR A 1017 6.23 17.46 12.94
C TYR A 1017 7.39 17.45 13.96
N THR A 1018 7.60 16.34 14.67
CA THR A 1018 8.66 16.21 15.69
C THR A 1018 10.05 15.93 15.11
N GLU A 1019 10.16 15.28 13.94
CA GLU A 1019 11.43 15.10 13.21
C GLU A 1019 11.93 16.43 12.60
N TYR A 1020 11.02 17.34 12.29
CA TYR A 1020 11.29 18.69 11.82
C TYR A 1020 11.08 19.76 12.91
N GLY A 1021 11.11 19.38 14.18
CA GLY A 1021 10.77 20.27 15.31
C GLY A 1021 11.66 21.51 15.46
N ASP A 1022 12.85 21.53 14.87
CA ASP A 1022 13.71 22.73 14.80
C ASP A 1022 13.43 23.61 13.55
N ILE A 1023 12.65 23.10 12.58
CA ILE A 1023 12.25 23.79 11.35
C ILE A 1023 10.93 24.55 11.54
N PHE A 1024 10.08 24.20 12.52
CA PHE A 1024 8.86 24.97 12.82
C PHE A 1024 8.81 25.36 14.29
N SER A 1025 9.11 26.63 14.61
CA SER A 1025 8.96 27.18 15.97
C SER A 1025 7.63 27.90 16.19
#